data_AF-A0A9N9PNN0-F1
#
_entry.id   AF-A0A9N9PNN0-F1
#
_cell.length_a   1.000
_cell.length_b   1.000
_cell.length_c   1.000
_cell.angle_alpha   90.00
_cell.angle_beta   90.00
_cell.angle_gamma   90.00
#
_symmetry.space_group_name_H-M   'P 1'
#
loop_
_entity.id
_entity.type
_entity.pdbx_description
1 polymer ?
#
loop_
_entity_poly.entity_id
_entity_poly.type
_entity_poly.pdbx_seq_one_letter_code
_entity_poly.pdbx_strand_id
1 'polypeptide(L)'
;MASGGVQTINSLAMGRLHGKNAIVTGAAGGIGLETCILFAREGANVLMADISAPALEKAIAKLQQLVPSALKVETKVCDVSKEAQIEALVGHLDSWGGVDIMFNNAGIMHSDDADAVDTPEKIWDLTQAINVKGVWFGCKHAILSLRKHKKTKGSIINTASVVALVGSATPQLAYTASKGAVLAMTRELAIVHARDGYRFNALCPAPLNTPLLQDWLGDDKPKRLRREIHFPSGRFGEAVEQANAVLFLASDESGFINGQDFVVDGGMTKAYVTPEGPPLAAPKNNALLSDRVDITAAAVAGTAAAGMYLDGKYHFRKDIKEMMEKRVVEKMYQEAVKNKRQSLYYFFEEMVHKLPDHEAIWSRVGCYTYAETYQRANQYAHFFLSQGVKPKDYVAFYLTNSPDFLFAWLGLWAIGAAPAMINHNLAGKALIHCLKLSGATVLLVDEDEGLRAKVEGSRDSIEGELGMKILACEEKLMGEIRSLSTDRLDDIYREGVKGDWPMTMFYTSGTTGLPKGVAFQMARQFPSGASYRAGYSLVRPHDRWYDCMPLYHGTGGVTAIGCLMNGITVCVGKKFSTSNFWKDIHDSKATFFVYVGETARYLLAAPPSPLDKGHNVRGMYGNGLRPDVWIKFRERFDVPEVAEFFNSSEGVFGLINYAKGDYLAACVGHHGLLNRRRFHNIFVPVAIDEVTGAIARHTKTGFAYRQSYEKGGEIIVQIDNPAAFAGYHNNPEATAKKFESSVFKKGDLWYRSGDALRRTNDGRWFFLDRLGDTFRWKGENVSTAEVAEVLGNYPGVVEANIYGVQLPNHDGRAGCAAIYLDPSKKATFDFAGLLKHSRTYLPKYAVPLFLRIVSEMTPIHNNKQNKVPLRNEGVDIEKIKADDKLFWINRNGTGDTYVEFQKDQWEDLKNHLVALRDTSGTIEYIWRIISFTIFSIYE
;
A
#
# COMPACT_ATOMS: atom_id res chain seq x y z
N MET A 1 -16.49 56.32 -19.58
CA MET A 1 -17.96 56.48 -19.61
C MET A 1 -18.46 55.74 -20.85
N ALA A 2 -19.37 54.76 -20.83
CA ALA A 2 -20.20 54.18 -19.79
C ALA A 2 -20.59 52.74 -20.20
N SER A 3 -20.35 51.78 -19.30
CA SER A 3 -21.24 50.67 -18.92
C SER A 3 -22.20 50.05 -19.96
N GLY A 4 -21.96 48.79 -20.33
CA GLY A 4 -22.97 47.84 -20.80
C GLY A 4 -22.74 46.49 -20.13
N GLY A 5 -23.60 46.13 -19.17
CA GLY A 5 -23.37 45.05 -18.21
C GLY A 5 -23.28 43.65 -18.80
N VAL A 6 -22.39 42.84 -18.21
CA VAL A 6 -22.43 41.39 -18.31
C VAL A 6 -23.68 40.92 -17.57
N GLN A 7 -24.71 40.50 -18.30
CA GLN A 7 -25.83 39.76 -17.73
C GLN A 7 -25.31 38.41 -17.23
N THR A 8 -25.28 38.26 -15.91
CA THR A 8 -25.28 36.98 -15.22
C THR A 8 -26.59 36.26 -15.59
N ILE A 9 -26.55 35.37 -16.58
CA ILE A 9 -27.65 34.43 -16.81
C ILE A 9 -27.52 33.33 -15.76
N ASN A 10 -28.19 33.50 -14.62
CA ASN A 10 -28.68 32.39 -13.81
C ASN A 10 -29.76 31.66 -14.64
N SER A 11 -29.37 30.84 -15.63
CA SER A 11 -30.28 29.84 -16.17
C SER A 11 -30.13 28.61 -15.28
N LEU A 12 -31.20 28.25 -14.57
CA LEU A 12 -31.40 26.87 -14.14
C LEU A 12 -31.05 25.96 -15.33
N ALA A 13 -30.03 25.12 -15.20
CA ALA A 13 -29.57 24.27 -16.29
C ALA A 13 -30.75 23.43 -16.80
N MET A 14 -31.21 23.70 -18.02
CA MET A 14 -32.30 22.95 -18.65
C MET A 14 -31.81 21.52 -18.91
N GLY A 15 -32.61 20.51 -18.50
CA GLY A 15 -32.27 19.10 -18.70
C GLY A 15 -32.10 18.70 -20.17
N ARG A 16 -31.37 17.62 -20.45
CA ARG A 16 -30.94 17.20 -21.81
C ARG A 16 -32.10 16.87 -22.74
N LEU A 17 -33.29 16.58 -22.21
CA LEU A 17 -34.50 16.25 -22.96
C LEU A 17 -35.62 17.26 -22.71
N HIS A 18 -35.30 18.46 -22.22
CA HIS A 18 -36.28 19.46 -21.83
C HIS A 18 -37.33 19.71 -22.94
N GLY A 19 -38.59 19.46 -22.62
CA GLY A 19 -39.73 19.71 -23.50
C GLY A 19 -39.95 18.67 -24.62
N LYS A 20 -39.14 17.60 -24.70
CA LYS A 20 -39.34 16.51 -25.67
C LYS A 20 -40.42 15.53 -25.21
N ASN A 21 -41.23 15.05 -26.14
CA ASN A 21 -42.24 14.02 -25.88
C ASN A 21 -41.69 12.62 -26.19
N ALA A 22 -41.61 11.77 -25.17
CA ALA A 22 -41.04 10.44 -25.25
C ALA A 22 -42.08 9.34 -24.98
N ILE A 23 -42.02 8.26 -25.77
CA ILE A 23 -42.73 7.01 -25.50
C ILE A 23 -41.70 5.94 -25.14
N VAL A 24 -41.95 5.21 -24.06
CA VAL A 24 -41.15 4.05 -23.65
C VAL A 24 -42.06 2.84 -23.52
N THR A 25 -41.77 1.78 -24.28
CA THR A 25 -42.48 0.48 -24.17
C THR A 25 -41.76 -0.48 -23.23
N GLY A 26 -42.49 -1.37 -22.56
CA GLY A 26 -41.92 -2.18 -21.47
C GLY A 26 -41.52 -1.30 -20.28
N ALA A 27 -42.28 -0.24 -20.02
CA ALA A 27 -41.96 0.79 -19.04
C ALA A 27 -42.20 0.35 -17.60
N ALA A 28 -42.81 -0.80 -17.35
CA ALA A 28 -43.13 -1.25 -16.01
C ALA A 28 -41.97 -1.95 -15.29
N GLY A 29 -40.76 -2.02 -15.86
CA GLY A 29 -39.62 -2.62 -15.14
C GLY A 29 -38.30 -2.52 -15.88
N GLY A 30 -37.22 -2.96 -15.23
CA GLY A 30 -35.89 -3.08 -15.82
C GLY A 30 -35.39 -1.80 -16.49
N ILE A 31 -34.90 -1.92 -17.73
CA ILE A 31 -34.40 -0.80 -18.54
C ILE A 31 -35.50 0.25 -18.75
N GLY A 32 -36.73 -0.16 -19.04
CA GLY A 32 -37.82 0.74 -19.40
C GLY A 32 -38.19 1.71 -18.27
N LEU A 33 -38.38 1.20 -17.05
CA LEU A 33 -38.70 2.05 -15.89
C LEU A 33 -37.55 2.99 -15.54
N GLU A 34 -36.31 2.51 -15.58
CA GLU A 34 -35.14 3.35 -15.29
C GLU A 34 -34.98 4.47 -16.32
N THR A 35 -35.20 4.17 -17.61
CA THR A 35 -35.23 5.17 -18.68
C THR A 35 -36.33 6.19 -18.46
N CYS A 36 -37.54 5.79 -18.05
CA CYS A 36 -38.62 6.74 -17.76
C CYS A 36 -38.24 7.70 -16.63
N ILE A 37 -37.63 7.20 -15.55
CA ILE A 37 -37.15 8.00 -14.43
C ILE A 37 -36.08 9.00 -14.88
N LEU A 38 -35.10 8.57 -15.67
CA LEU A 38 -34.06 9.46 -16.19
C LEU A 38 -34.61 10.49 -17.18
N PHE A 39 -35.51 10.09 -18.08
CA PHE A 39 -36.12 11.01 -19.05
C PHE A 39 -36.93 12.10 -18.35
N ALA A 40 -37.72 11.73 -17.33
CA ALA A 40 -38.46 12.69 -16.52
C ALA A 40 -37.54 13.65 -15.75
N ARG A 41 -36.41 13.15 -15.19
CA ARG A 41 -35.39 14.00 -14.54
C ARG A 41 -34.77 15.01 -15.50
N GLU A 42 -34.55 14.59 -16.75
CA GLU A 42 -33.96 15.42 -17.81
C GLU A 42 -34.99 16.30 -18.53
N GLY A 43 -36.21 16.40 -18.00
CA GLY A 43 -37.22 17.35 -18.45
C GLY A 43 -38.08 16.89 -19.63
N ALA A 44 -38.08 15.60 -19.97
CA ALA A 44 -38.99 15.07 -20.99
C ALA A 44 -40.42 14.90 -20.45
N ASN A 45 -41.40 14.99 -21.36
CA ASN A 45 -42.73 14.46 -21.14
C ASN A 45 -42.72 12.97 -21.47
N VAL A 46 -43.14 12.09 -20.57
CA VAL A 46 -42.97 10.63 -20.72
C VAL A 46 -44.32 9.92 -20.75
N LEU A 47 -44.61 9.22 -21.83
CA LEU A 47 -45.70 8.23 -21.89
C LEU A 47 -45.13 6.83 -21.65
N MET A 48 -45.50 6.23 -20.52
CA MET A 48 -45.06 4.91 -20.09
C MET A 48 -46.05 3.85 -20.61
N ALA A 49 -45.56 2.86 -21.35
CA ALA A 49 -46.39 1.79 -21.90
C ALA A 49 -45.93 0.40 -21.48
N ASP A 50 -46.87 -0.44 -21.04
CA ASP A 50 -46.65 -1.83 -20.69
C ASP A 50 -47.94 -2.65 -20.86
N ILE A 51 -47.83 -3.97 -21.00
CA ILE A 51 -49.00 -4.85 -21.10
C ILE A 51 -49.68 -5.06 -19.74
N SER A 52 -48.93 -4.92 -18.65
CA SER A 52 -49.43 -5.12 -17.29
C SER A 52 -49.88 -3.80 -16.65
N ALA A 53 -51.19 -3.58 -16.59
CA ALA A 53 -51.76 -2.40 -15.92
C ALA A 53 -51.30 -2.28 -14.44
N PRO A 54 -51.33 -3.34 -13.61
CA PRO A 54 -50.89 -3.24 -12.22
C PRO A 54 -49.39 -2.93 -12.08
N ALA A 55 -48.55 -3.48 -12.97
CA ALA A 55 -47.12 -3.17 -12.93
C ALA A 55 -46.86 -1.72 -13.36
N LEU A 56 -47.63 -1.23 -14.33
CA LEU A 56 -47.54 0.13 -14.85
C LEU A 56 -47.99 1.17 -13.80
N GLU A 57 -49.03 0.88 -13.00
CA GLU A 57 -49.46 1.70 -11.86
C GLU A 57 -48.36 1.83 -10.79
N LYS A 58 -47.72 0.72 -10.44
CA LYS A 58 -46.58 0.75 -9.50
C LYS A 58 -45.40 1.53 -10.06
N ALA A 59 -45.12 1.37 -11.36
CA ALA A 59 -44.03 2.03 -12.04
C ALA A 59 -44.20 3.57 -12.09
N ILE A 60 -45.39 4.07 -12.43
CA ILE A 60 -45.63 5.52 -12.44
C ILE A 60 -45.60 6.13 -11.03
N ALA A 61 -46.18 5.45 -10.04
CA ALA A 61 -46.12 5.91 -8.64
C ALA A 61 -44.66 6.04 -8.17
N LYS A 62 -43.83 5.06 -8.51
CA LYS A 62 -42.40 5.09 -8.20
C LYS A 62 -41.67 6.22 -8.92
N LEU A 63 -41.96 6.45 -10.20
CA LEU A 63 -41.37 7.56 -10.96
C LEU A 63 -41.73 8.89 -10.31
N GLN A 64 -43.00 9.14 -10.02
CA GLN A 64 -43.47 10.38 -9.40
C GLN A 64 -42.87 10.60 -8.01
N GLN A 65 -42.70 9.53 -7.23
CA GLN A 65 -42.00 9.59 -5.94
C GLN A 65 -40.53 10.03 -6.09
N LEU A 66 -39.84 9.51 -7.10
CA LEU A 66 -38.40 9.76 -7.31
C LEU A 66 -38.11 11.04 -8.08
N VAL A 67 -39.09 11.57 -8.82
CA VAL A 67 -38.99 12.77 -9.64
C VAL A 67 -40.27 13.61 -9.45
N PRO A 68 -40.49 14.23 -8.27
CA PRO A 68 -41.69 15.04 -8.03
C PRO A 68 -41.79 16.26 -8.96
N SER A 69 -40.66 16.67 -9.54
CA SER A 69 -40.55 17.76 -10.51
C SER A 69 -40.81 17.33 -11.96
N ALA A 70 -41.21 16.08 -12.22
CA ALA A 70 -41.48 15.61 -13.57
C ALA A 70 -42.59 16.46 -14.20
N LEU A 71 -42.37 16.93 -15.43
CA LEU A 71 -43.27 17.88 -16.10
C LEU A 71 -44.62 17.23 -16.44
N LYS A 72 -44.58 16.18 -17.25
CA LYS A 72 -45.77 15.45 -17.68
C LYS A 72 -45.45 13.96 -17.82
N VAL A 73 -46.14 13.13 -17.04
CA VAL A 73 -45.97 11.68 -17.07
C VAL A 73 -47.34 11.03 -17.08
N GLU A 74 -47.60 10.20 -18.09
CA GLU A 74 -48.84 9.46 -18.24
C GLU A 74 -48.55 7.98 -18.53
N THR A 75 -49.52 7.11 -18.32
CA THR A 75 -49.42 5.67 -18.57
C THR A 75 -50.46 5.22 -19.59
N LYS A 76 -50.14 4.19 -20.38
CA LYS A 76 -51.08 3.54 -21.28
C LYS A 76 -50.79 2.06 -21.42
N VAL A 77 -51.79 1.22 -21.15
CA VAL A 77 -51.68 -0.22 -21.36
C VAL A 77 -51.55 -0.50 -22.86
N CYS A 78 -50.54 -1.28 -23.25
CA CYS A 78 -50.27 -1.59 -24.65
C CYS A 78 -49.61 -2.97 -24.79
N ASP A 79 -50.28 -3.86 -25.52
CA ASP A 79 -49.69 -5.08 -26.09
C ASP A 79 -49.03 -4.72 -27.42
N VAL A 80 -47.68 -4.69 -27.40
CA VAL A 80 -46.88 -4.32 -28.58
C VAL A 80 -47.00 -5.31 -29.73
N SER A 81 -47.53 -6.52 -29.52
CA SER A 81 -47.80 -7.47 -30.60
C SER A 81 -49.00 -7.07 -31.49
N LYS A 82 -49.79 -6.06 -31.08
CA LYS A 82 -51.00 -5.60 -31.77
C LYS A 82 -50.78 -4.20 -32.34
N GLU A 83 -50.71 -4.10 -33.66
CA GLU A 83 -50.48 -2.83 -34.37
C GLU A 83 -51.45 -1.72 -33.95
N ALA A 84 -52.75 -2.01 -33.89
CA ALA A 84 -53.78 -1.05 -33.51
C ALA A 84 -53.57 -0.45 -32.09
N GLN A 85 -52.97 -1.21 -31.16
CA GLN A 85 -52.66 -0.70 -29.82
C GLN A 85 -51.44 0.22 -29.84
N ILE A 86 -50.43 -0.07 -30.67
CA ILE A 86 -49.28 0.84 -30.88
C ILE A 86 -49.72 2.12 -31.60
N GLU A 87 -50.59 2.01 -32.60
CA GLU A 87 -51.19 3.18 -33.27
C GLU A 87 -51.89 4.08 -32.25
N ALA A 88 -52.74 3.51 -31.41
CA ALA A 88 -53.44 4.23 -30.34
C ALA A 88 -52.47 4.78 -29.28
N LEU A 89 -51.36 4.09 -28.99
CA LEU A 89 -50.32 4.54 -28.07
C LEU A 89 -49.62 5.79 -28.61
N VAL A 90 -49.16 5.76 -29.85
CA VAL A 90 -48.47 6.90 -30.48
C VAL A 90 -49.43 8.06 -30.71
N GLY A 91 -50.67 7.79 -31.15
CA GLY A 91 -51.71 8.81 -31.34
C GLY A 91 -52.08 9.54 -30.04
N HIS A 92 -51.83 8.95 -28.87
CA HIS A 92 -52.02 9.63 -27.57
C HIS A 92 -51.21 10.93 -27.47
N LEU A 93 -50.01 10.95 -28.06
CA LEU A 93 -49.12 12.11 -28.07
C LEU A 93 -49.54 13.19 -29.07
N ASP A 94 -50.58 12.98 -29.89
CA ASP A 94 -51.11 14.04 -30.76
C ASP A 94 -51.49 15.28 -29.94
N SER A 95 -52.08 15.05 -28.76
CA SER A 95 -52.43 16.11 -27.80
C SER A 95 -51.23 16.80 -27.16
N TRP A 96 -50.02 16.24 -27.31
CA TRP A 96 -48.76 16.78 -26.79
C TRP A 96 -47.92 17.44 -27.90
N GLY A 97 -48.40 17.43 -29.15
CA GLY A 97 -47.67 17.92 -30.33
C GLY A 97 -46.83 16.86 -31.04
N GLY A 98 -47.15 15.58 -30.85
CA GLY A 98 -46.50 14.44 -31.49
C GLY A 98 -45.30 13.89 -30.74
N VAL A 99 -44.83 12.71 -31.14
CA VAL A 99 -43.63 12.05 -30.58
C VAL A 99 -42.34 12.70 -31.07
N ASP A 100 -41.37 12.88 -30.17
CA ASP A 100 -39.98 13.26 -30.49
C ASP A 100 -39.02 12.07 -30.30
N ILE A 101 -39.30 11.22 -29.30
CA ILE A 101 -38.48 10.06 -28.94
C ILE A 101 -39.36 8.81 -28.84
N MET A 102 -39.01 7.75 -29.58
CA MET A 102 -39.63 6.44 -29.46
C MET A 102 -38.60 5.42 -28.98
N PHE A 103 -38.78 4.87 -27.78
CA PHE A 103 -37.96 3.77 -27.28
C PHE A 103 -38.74 2.45 -27.31
N ASN A 104 -38.46 1.65 -28.34
CA ASN A 104 -38.99 0.32 -28.55
C ASN A 104 -38.23 -0.70 -27.68
N ASN A 105 -38.57 -0.76 -26.40
CA ASN A 105 -37.87 -1.55 -25.39
C ASN A 105 -38.60 -2.83 -24.96
N ALA A 106 -39.91 -2.92 -25.15
CA ALA A 106 -40.65 -4.14 -24.84
C ALA A 106 -40.08 -5.35 -25.59
N GLY A 107 -39.89 -6.46 -24.88
CA GLY A 107 -39.43 -7.72 -25.46
C GLY A 107 -39.51 -8.87 -24.47
N ILE A 108 -39.52 -10.10 -25.00
CA ILE A 108 -39.57 -11.33 -24.22
C ILE A 108 -38.43 -12.27 -24.58
N MET A 109 -38.06 -13.13 -23.62
CA MET A 109 -37.26 -14.35 -23.81
C MET A 109 -38.03 -15.46 -23.11
N HIS A 110 -38.72 -16.32 -23.86
CA HIS A 110 -39.63 -17.31 -23.29
C HIS A 110 -38.84 -18.50 -22.71
N SER A 111 -39.32 -19.11 -21.62
CA SER A 111 -38.66 -20.25 -20.97
C SER A 111 -38.58 -21.50 -21.85
N ASP A 112 -39.57 -21.64 -22.73
CA ASP A 112 -39.70 -22.77 -23.66
C ASP A 112 -38.95 -22.51 -25.00
N ASP A 113 -38.19 -21.42 -25.12
CA ASP A 113 -37.27 -21.23 -26.24
C ASP A 113 -36.07 -22.17 -26.07
N ALA A 114 -35.68 -22.87 -27.14
CA ALA A 114 -34.69 -23.93 -27.08
C ALA A 114 -33.75 -23.86 -28.30
N ASP A 115 -33.27 -25.00 -28.80
CA ASP A 115 -32.46 -25.07 -30.02
C ASP A 115 -33.34 -25.30 -31.26
N ALA A 116 -32.72 -25.63 -32.40
CA ALA A 116 -33.45 -25.85 -33.66
C ALA A 116 -34.38 -27.06 -33.65
N VAL A 117 -34.19 -28.01 -32.73
CA VAL A 117 -35.01 -29.22 -32.65
C VAL A 117 -36.21 -28.99 -31.73
N ASP A 118 -35.97 -28.37 -30.58
CA ASP A 118 -36.95 -28.37 -29.49
C ASP A 118 -37.76 -27.07 -29.38
N THR A 119 -37.40 -25.99 -30.09
CA THR A 119 -38.14 -24.72 -30.01
C THR A 119 -39.54 -24.88 -30.61
N PRO A 120 -40.62 -24.73 -29.83
CA PRO A 120 -41.97 -24.87 -30.37
C PRO A 120 -42.30 -23.70 -31.31
N GLU A 121 -42.94 -23.99 -32.43
CA GLU A 121 -43.35 -22.97 -33.42
C GLU A 121 -44.17 -21.82 -32.79
N LYS A 122 -45.08 -22.15 -31.86
CA LYS A 122 -45.85 -21.13 -31.12
C LYS A 122 -44.97 -20.15 -30.32
N ILE A 123 -43.82 -20.59 -29.82
CA ILE A 123 -42.88 -19.76 -29.05
C ILE A 123 -42.04 -18.92 -30.00
N TRP A 124 -41.63 -19.50 -31.13
CA TRP A 124 -41.01 -18.76 -32.22
C TRP A 124 -41.90 -17.60 -32.67
N ASP A 125 -43.15 -17.89 -33.03
CA ASP A 125 -44.11 -16.90 -33.51
C ASP A 125 -44.42 -15.82 -32.47
N LEU A 126 -44.62 -16.22 -31.21
CA LEU A 126 -44.83 -15.28 -30.11
C LEU A 126 -43.64 -14.32 -29.95
N THR A 127 -42.43 -14.86 -29.99
CA THR A 127 -41.19 -14.09 -29.85
C THR A 127 -41.01 -13.13 -31.02
N GLN A 128 -41.26 -13.56 -32.26
CA GLN A 128 -41.20 -12.70 -33.44
C GLN A 128 -42.30 -11.62 -33.43
N ALA A 129 -43.52 -11.96 -33.00
CA ALA A 129 -44.64 -11.03 -32.90
C ALA A 129 -44.35 -9.89 -31.91
N ILE A 130 -43.70 -10.18 -30.78
CA ILE A 130 -43.37 -9.17 -29.77
C ILE A 130 -42.07 -8.44 -30.12
N ASN A 131 -40.97 -9.18 -30.29
CA ASN A 131 -39.62 -8.59 -30.39
C ASN A 131 -39.33 -7.95 -31.75
N VAL A 132 -40.02 -8.37 -32.82
CA VAL A 132 -39.78 -7.85 -34.18
C VAL A 132 -40.95 -7.02 -34.66
N LYS A 133 -42.17 -7.59 -34.73
CA LYS A 133 -43.35 -6.84 -35.20
C LYS A 133 -43.66 -5.66 -34.29
N GLY A 134 -43.56 -5.81 -32.97
CA GLY A 134 -43.77 -4.70 -32.03
C GLY A 134 -42.81 -3.53 -32.27
N VAL A 135 -41.52 -3.81 -32.50
CA VAL A 135 -40.53 -2.78 -32.83
C VAL A 135 -40.86 -2.14 -34.19
N TRP A 136 -41.22 -2.94 -35.19
CA TRP A 136 -41.60 -2.44 -36.51
C TRP A 136 -42.81 -1.50 -36.44
N PHE A 137 -43.88 -1.89 -35.75
CA PHE A 137 -45.07 -1.06 -35.55
C PHE A 137 -44.71 0.23 -34.80
N GLY A 138 -43.88 0.16 -33.78
CA GLY A 138 -43.38 1.34 -33.05
C GLY A 138 -42.66 2.32 -33.98
N CYS A 139 -41.74 1.82 -34.81
CA CYS A 139 -41.06 2.63 -35.84
C CYS A 139 -42.06 3.25 -36.83
N LYS A 140 -42.97 2.43 -37.39
CA LYS A 140 -43.97 2.85 -38.38
C LYS A 140 -44.80 4.02 -37.85
N HIS A 141 -45.41 3.86 -36.68
CA HIS A 141 -46.31 4.87 -36.14
C HIS A 141 -45.56 6.10 -35.61
N ALA A 142 -44.32 5.95 -35.12
CA ALA A 142 -43.47 7.09 -34.81
C ALA A 142 -43.18 7.96 -36.05
N ILE A 143 -42.82 7.35 -37.18
CA ILE A 143 -42.62 8.06 -38.46
C ILE A 143 -43.88 8.79 -38.90
N LEU A 144 -45.05 8.13 -38.82
CA LEU A 144 -46.33 8.75 -39.17
C LEU A 144 -46.65 9.95 -38.28
N SER A 145 -46.41 9.84 -36.97
CA SER A 145 -46.56 10.97 -36.03
C SER A 145 -45.60 12.11 -36.35
N LEU A 146 -44.31 11.81 -36.55
CA LEU A 146 -43.30 12.84 -36.88
C LEU A 146 -43.69 13.62 -38.14
N ARG A 147 -44.16 12.93 -39.18
CA ARG A 147 -44.65 13.55 -40.42
C ARG A 147 -45.92 14.37 -40.19
N LYS A 148 -46.91 13.80 -39.48
CA LYS A 148 -48.19 14.46 -39.16
C LYS A 148 -47.97 15.80 -38.43
N HIS A 149 -47.03 15.82 -37.49
CA HIS A 149 -46.70 17.01 -36.68
C HIS A 149 -45.55 17.85 -37.25
N LYS A 150 -45.15 17.60 -38.51
CA LYS A 150 -44.11 18.36 -39.23
C LYS A 150 -42.78 18.46 -38.47
N LYS A 151 -42.43 17.42 -37.72
CA LYS A 151 -41.17 17.32 -36.98
C LYS A 151 -40.04 17.03 -37.97
N THR A 152 -38.97 17.81 -37.91
CA THR A 152 -37.75 17.65 -38.73
C THR A 152 -36.63 16.93 -38.00
N LYS A 153 -36.86 16.51 -36.76
CA LYS A 153 -35.94 15.75 -35.93
C LYS A 153 -36.73 14.69 -35.15
N GLY A 154 -36.21 13.48 -35.09
CA GLY A 154 -36.77 12.39 -34.29
C GLY A 154 -35.69 11.38 -33.90
N SER A 155 -35.80 10.81 -32.70
CA SER A 155 -34.90 9.74 -32.23
C SER A 155 -35.70 8.46 -31.95
N ILE A 156 -35.43 7.41 -32.72
CA ILE A 156 -36.04 6.10 -32.56
C ILE A 156 -34.94 5.13 -32.10
N ILE A 157 -35.19 4.47 -30.98
CA ILE A 157 -34.23 3.58 -30.32
C ILE A 157 -34.88 2.21 -30.21
N ASN A 158 -34.20 1.18 -30.72
CA ASN A 158 -34.71 -0.19 -30.76
C ASN A 158 -33.87 -1.11 -29.86
N THR A 159 -34.50 -1.86 -28.95
CA THR A 159 -33.76 -2.78 -28.08
C THR A 159 -33.46 -4.11 -28.78
N ALA A 160 -32.20 -4.27 -29.19
CA ALA A 160 -31.61 -5.52 -29.65
C ALA A 160 -31.05 -6.34 -28.46
N SER A 161 -29.89 -6.97 -28.61
CA SER A 161 -29.13 -7.64 -27.54
C SER A 161 -27.73 -8.02 -28.05
N VAL A 162 -26.77 -8.19 -27.16
CA VAL A 162 -25.45 -8.76 -27.48
C VAL A 162 -25.54 -10.13 -28.15
N VAL A 163 -26.60 -10.91 -27.93
CA VAL A 163 -26.76 -12.24 -28.57
C VAL A 163 -26.96 -12.14 -30.09
N ALA A 164 -27.31 -10.95 -30.60
CA ALA A 164 -27.31 -10.70 -32.05
C ALA A 164 -25.88 -10.53 -32.62
N LEU A 165 -24.88 -10.35 -31.75
CA LEU A 165 -23.47 -10.12 -32.10
C LEU A 165 -22.58 -11.33 -31.76
N VAL A 166 -22.96 -12.13 -30.77
CA VAL A 166 -22.21 -13.31 -30.31
C VAL A 166 -23.14 -14.50 -30.03
N GLY A 167 -22.64 -15.73 -30.23
CA GLY A 167 -23.39 -16.95 -29.96
C GLY A 167 -23.50 -17.30 -28.46
N SER A 168 -24.54 -18.05 -28.09
CA SER A 168 -24.75 -18.58 -26.73
C SER A 168 -24.79 -20.11 -26.75
N ALA A 169 -24.08 -20.74 -25.82
CA ALA A 169 -24.15 -22.19 -25.60
C ALA A 169 -25.41 -22.63 -24.85
N THR A 170 -26.16 -21.69 -24.26
CA THR A 170 -27.50 -21.96 -23.72
C THR A 170 -28.52 -21.71 -24.84
N PRO A 171 -29.37 -22.69 -25.20
CA PRO A 171 -30.35 -22.53 -26.26
C PRO A 171 -31.34 -21.39 -26.01
N GLN A 172 -31.62 -20.60 -27.06
CA GLN A 172 -32.49 -19.40 -27.08
C GLN A 172 -32.68 -18.94 -28.54
N LEU A 173 -33.05 -19.88 -29.40
CA LEU A 173 -33.01 -19.72 -30.86
C LEU A 173 -33.93 -18.60 -31.33
N ALA A 174 -35.19 -18.60 -30.91
CA ALA A 174 -36.17 -17.60 -31.32
C ALA A 174 -35.78 -16.20 -30.84
N TYR A 175 -35.31 -16.08 -29.61
CA TYR A 175 -34.83 -14.83 -29.04
C TYR A 175 -33.65 -14.27 -29.84
N THR A 176 -32.62 -15.09 -30.07
CA THR A 176 -31.40 -14.68 -30.80
C THR A 176 -31.73 -14.22 -32.22
N ALA A 177 -32.55 -14.98 -32.95
CA ALA A 177 -32.99 -14.63 -34.30
C ALA A 177 -33.77 -13.30 -34.31
N SER A 178 -34.68 -13.09 -33.33
CA SER A 178 -35.45 -11.85 -33.23
C SER A 178 -34.56 -10.62 -33.02
N LYS A 179 -33.49 -10.73 -32.23
CA LYS A 179 -32.57 -9.60 -31.97
C LYS A 179 -31.69 -9.29 -33.19
N GLY A 180 -31.29 -10.29 -33.96
CA GLY A 180 -30.63 -10.09 -35.26
C GLY A 180 -31.52 -9.36 -36.28
N ALA A 181 -32.81 -9.72 -36.32
CA ALA A 181 -33.79 -9.04 -37.18
C ALA A 181 -33.94 -7.54 -36.81
N VAL A 182 -33.92 -7.21 -35.52
CA VAL A 182 -33.96 -5.80 -35.05
C VAL A 182 -32.73 -5.01 -35.52
N LEU A 183 -31.53 -5.58 -35.50
CA LEU A 183 -30.33 -4.91 -36.02
C LEU A 183 -30.44 -4.63 -37.53
N ALA A 184 -30.85 -5.63 -38.31
CA ALA A 184 -31.03 -5.47 -39.76
C ALA A 184 -32.09 -4.41 -40.08
N MET A 185 -33.25 -4.48 -39.44
CA MET A 185 -34.34 -3.52 -39.63
C MET A 185 -33.93 -2.10 -39.21
N THR A 186 -33.21 -1.94 -38.11
CA THR A 186 -32.78 -0.61 -37.64
C THR A 186 -31.83 0.05 -38.64
N ARG A 187 -30.89 -0.70 -39.22
CA ARG A 187 -29.99 -0.20 -40.25
C ARG A 187 -30.76 0.23 -41.50
N GLU A 188 -31.70 -0.58 -41.98
CA GLU A 188 -32.52 -0.23 -43.15
C GLU A 188 -33.30 1.08 -42.92
N LEU A 189 -34.03 1.17 -41.80
CA LEU A 189 -34.81 2.35 -41.45
C LEU A 189 -33.94 3.60 -41.25
N ALA A 190 -32.75 3.45 -40.67
CA ALA A 190 -31.78 4.53 -40.50
C ALA A 190 -31.40 5.16 -41.84
N ILE A 191 -31.16 4.34 -42.86
CA ILE A 191 -30.74 4.82 -44.19
C ILE A 191 -31.92 5.41 -44.95
N VAL A 192 -33.06 4.73 -44.95
CA VAL A 192 -34.27 5.17 -45.68
C VAL A 192 -34.75 6.55 -45.20
N HIS A 193 -34.65 6.83 -43.90
CA HIS A 193 -35.17 8.07 -43.30
C HIS A 193 -34.11 9.11 -42.92
N ALA A 194 -32.84 8.90 -43.29
CA ALA A 194 -31.75 9.83 -42.92
C ALA A 194 -32.01 11.28 -43.36
N ARG A 195 -32.59 11.47 -44.56
CA ARG A 195 -32.92 12.81 -45.11
C ARG A 195 -34.21 13.40 -44.53
N ASP A 196 -35.07 12.58 -43.92
CA ASP A 196 -36.24 13.05 -43.18
C ASP A 196 -35.82 13.71 -41.83
N GLY A 197 -34.55 13.55 -41.43
CA GLY A 197 -34.02 14.03 -40.15
C GLY A 197 -34.28 13.08 -38.97
N TYR A 198 -34.69 11.84 -39.25
CA TYR A 198 -34.99 10.83 -38.25
C TYR A 198 -33.81 9.89 -38.06
N ARG A 199 -33.46 9.62 -36.81
CA ARG A 199 -32.35 8.73 -36.46
C ARG A 199 -32.88 7.43 -35.86
N PHE A 200 -32.32 6.32 -36.30
CA PHE A 200 -32.64 4.98 -35.83
C PHE A 200 -31.37 4.34 -35.29
N ASN A 201 -31.35 3.95 -34.01
CA ASN A 201 -30.20 3.27 -33.40
C ASN A 201 -30.66 2.06 -32.59
N ALA A 202 -29.80 1.03 -32.50
CA ALA A 202 -30.10 -0.19 -31.77
C ALA A 202 -29.32 -0.24 -30.46
N LEU A 203 -29.99 -0.42 -29.32
CA LEU A 203 -29.34 -0.70 -28.04
C LEU A 203 -29.03 -2.20 -27.94
N CYS A 204 -27.77 -2.56 -27.69
CA CYS A 204 -27.32 -3.95 -27.56
C CYS A 204 -26.85 -4.24 -26.12
N PRO A 205 -27.76 -4.53 -25.18
CA PRO A 205 -27.42 -4.83 -23.79
C PRO A 205 -26.86 -6.25 -23.62
N ALA A 206 -25.89 -6.39 -22.70
CA ALA A 206 -25.47 -7.68 -22.13
C ALA A 206 -26.40 -8.14 -21.01
N PRO A 207 -26.26 -9.38 -20.49
CA PRO A 207 -27.01 -9.83 -19.32
C PRO A 207 -26.94 -8.83 -18.16
N LEU A 208 -28.13 -8.41 -17.71
CA LEU A 208 -28.30 -7.44 -16.65
C LEU A 208 -28.77 -8.12 -15.36
N ASN A 209 -28.39 -7.53 -14.23
CA ASN A 209 -28.87 -7.90 -12.90
C ASN A 209 -30.36 -7.53 -12.71
N THR A 210 -31.23 -8.24 -13.42
CA THR A 210 -32.67 -8.04 -13.45
C THR A 210 -33.37 -9.21 -12.79
N PRO A 211 -34.58 -9.02 -12.23
CA PRO A 211 -35.39 -10.12 -11.69
C PRO A 211 -35.50 -11.29 -12.68
N LEU A 212 -35.75 -11.00 -13.96
CA LEU A 212 -35.82 -12.01 -15.02
C LEU A 212 -34.57 -12.91 -15.09
N LEU A 213 -33.37 -12.32 -15.06
CA LEU A 213 -32.13 -13.08 -15.08
C LEU A 213 -31.87 -13.77 -13.73
N GLN A 214 -32.14 -13.10 -12.61
CA GLN A 214 -31.89 -13.63 -11.27
C GLN A 214 -32.81 -14.82 -10.94
N ASP A 215 -34.08 -14.74 -11.30
CA ASP A 215 -35.08 -15.81 -11.14
C ASP A 215 -34.70 -17.03 -12.00
N TRP A 216 -34.19 -16.80 -13.21
CA TRP A 216 -33.70 -17.86 -14.08
C TRP A 216 -32.38 -18.48 -13.58
N LEU A 217 -31.49 -17.70 -12.97
CA LEU A 217 -30.22 -18.17 -12.40
C LEU A 217 -30.43 -18.99 -11.12
N GLY A 218 -31.40 -18.63 -10.27
CA GLY A 218 -31.60 -19.25 -8.95
C GLY A 218 -30.35 -19.14 -8.06
N ASP A 219 -30.16 -20.10 -7.14
CA ASP A 219 -28.98 -20.18 -6.25
C ASP A 219 -27.80 -20.99 -6.84
N ASP A 220 -27.85 -21.32 -8.13
CA ASP A 220 -26.86 -22.15 -8.81
C ASP A 220 -25.54 -21.37 -9.05
N LYS A 221 -24.61 -21.50 -8.10
CA LYS A 221 -23.30 -20.84 -8.12
C LYS A 221 -22.48 -21.19 -9.37
N PRO A 222 -22.36 -22.46 -9.82
CA PRO A 222 -21.72 -22.78 -11.09
C PRO A 222 -22.39 -22.13 -12.32
N LYS A 223 -23.71 -22.04 -12.37
CA LYS A 223 -24.46 -21.41 -13.48
C LYS A 223 -24.30 -19.90 -13.50
N ARG A 224 -24.15 -19.27 -12.33
CA ARG A 224 -23.79 -17.85 -12.15
C ARG A 224 -22.35 -17.58 -12.57
N LEU A 225 -21.38 -18.33 -12.02
CA LEU A 225 -19.96 -18.18 -12.33
C LEU A 225 -19.67 -18.33 -13.83
N ARG A 226 -20.29 -19.32 -14.49
CA ARG A 226 -20.18 -19.53 -15.95
C ARG A 226 -20.62 -18.33 -16.79
N ARG A 227 -21.40 -17.40 -16.24
CA ARG A 227 -21.84 -16.18 -16.93
C ARG A 227 -21.06 -14.95 -16.49
N GLU A 228 -20.79 -14.82 -15.19
CA GLU A 228 -20.01 -13.72 -14.63
C GLU A 228 -18.57 -13.70 -15.15
N ILE A 229 -17.99 -14.87 -15.44
CA ILE A 229 -16.63 -15.01 -15.99
C ILE A 229 -16.46 -14.40 -17.39
N HIS A 230 -17.52 -14.02 -18.08
CA HIS A 230 -17.42 -13.35 -19.39
C HIS A 230 -17.39 -11.82 -19.27
N PHE A 231 -17.60 -11.27 -18.07
CA PHE A 231 -17.59 -9.83 -17.83
C PHE A 231 -16.24 -9.39 -17.25
N PRO A 232 -15.47 -8.56 -17.97
CA PRO A 232 -14.21 -8.04 -17.43
C PRO A 232 -14.34 -7.28 -16.09
N SER A 233 -15.52 -6.74 -15.80
CA SER A 233 -15.85 -6.05 -14.54
C SER A 233 -16.21 -7.00 -13.38
N GLY A 234 -16.32 -8.30 -13.64
CA GLY A 234 -16.72 -9.34 -12.67
C GLY A 234 -18.19 -9.33 -12.28
N ARG A 235 -19.05 -8.52 -12.91
CA ARG A 235 -20.48 -8.42 -12.58
C ARG A 235 -21.38 -8.27 -13.82
N PHE A 236 -22.66 -8.59 -13.65
CA PHE A 236 -23.70 -8.20 -14.60
C PHE A 236 -23.86 -6.67 -14.70
N GLY A 237 -24.38 -6.21 -15.85
CA GLY A 237 -24.76 -4.81 -16.03
C GLY A 237 -26.01 -4.45 -15.22
N GLU A 238 -26.23 -3.16 -14.97
CA GLU A 238 -27.43 -2.64 -14.32
C GLU A 238 -28.34 -1.89 -15.30
N ALA A 239 -29.64 -1.84 -15.02
CA ALA A 239 -30.61 -1.14 -15.90
C ALA A 239 -30.27 0.35 -16.08
N VAL A 240 -29.69 0.99 -15.06
CA VAL A 240 -29.28 2.41 -15.11
C VAL A 240 -28.15 2.66 -16.10
N GLU A 241 -27.27 1.69 -16.33
CA GLU A 241 -26.18 1.81 -17.30
C GLU A 241 -26.74 1.81 -18.73
N GLN A 242 -27.76 0.99 -18.98
CA GLN A 242 -28.50 0.97 -20.25
C GLN A 242 -29.32 2.25 -20.44
N ALA A 243 -30.01 2.70 -19.39
CA ALA A 243 -30.83 3.90 -19.44
C ALA A 243 -30.02 5.17 -19.74
N ASN A 244 -28.77 5.26 -19.26
CA ASN A 244 -27.86 6.35 -19.60
C ASN A 244 -27.46 6.36 -21.09
N ALA A 245 -27.23 5.19 -21.69
CA ALA A 245 -26.98 5.08 -23.12
C ALA A 245 -28.20 5.51 -23.94
N VAL A 246 -29.40 5.08 -23.52
CA VAL A 246 -30.67 5.46 -24.15
C VAL A 246 -30.90 6.98 -24.05
N LEU A 247 -30.60 7.60 -22.91
CA LEU A 247 -30.66 9.05 -22.73
C LEU A 247 -29.74 9.79 -23.70
N PHE A 248 -28.52 9.30 -23.90
CA PHE A 248 -27.61 9.87 -24.90
C PHE A 248 -28.14 9.73 -26.34
N LEU A 249 -28.66 8.55 -26.70
CA LEU A 249 -29.25 8.34 -28.03
C LEU A 249 -30.53 9.17 -28.26
N ALA A 250 -31.27 9.49 -27.20
CA ALA A 250 -32.47 10.32 -27.25
C ALA A 250 -32.16 11.84 -27.32
N SER A 251 -31.01 12.26 -26.79
CA SER A 251 -30.62 13.67 -26.75
C SER A 251 -30.08 14.17 -28.11
N ASP A 252 -29.93 15.49 -28.22
CA ASP A 252 -29.36 16.11 -29.43
C ASP A 252 -27.84 15.87 -29.57
N GLU A 253 -27.18 15.41 -28.50
CA GLU A 253 -25.75 15.09 -28.49
C GLU A 253 -25.42 13.91 -29.43
N SER A 254 -26.38 13.02 -29.67
CA SER A 254 -26.22 11.91 -30.63
C SER A 254 -26.64 12.30 -32.06
N GLY A 255 -26.72 13.60 -32.38
CA GLY A 255 -27.23 14.12 -33.66
C GLY A 255 -26.56 13.58 -34.93
N PHE A 256 -25.34 13.05 -34.83
CA PHE A 256 -24.61 12.43 -35.94
C PHE A 256 -24.46 10.90 -35.81
N ILE A 257 -25.24 10.26 -34.92
CA ILE A 257 -25.27 8.81 -34.73
C ILE A 257 -26.58 8.27 -35.31
N ASN A 258 -26.47 7.49 -36.38
CA ASN A 258 -27.59 6.88 -37.10
C ASN A 258 -27.20 5.50 -37.64
N GLY A 259 -28.05 4.50 -37.47
CA GLY A 259 -27.83 3.12 -37.89
C GLY A 259 -26.85 2.34 -37.00
N GLN A 260 -26.55 2.82 -35.79
CA GLN A 260 -25.52 2.24 -34.93
C GLN A 260 -26.04 1.06 -34.10
N ASP A 261 -25.26 -0.01 -34.07
CA ASP A 261 -25.35 -1.09 -33.08
C ASP A 261 -24.64 -0.61 -31.80
N PHE A 262 -25.38 0.00 -30.88
CA PHE A 262 -24.85 0.66 -29.68
C PHE A 262 -24.68 -0.36 -28.54
N VAL A 263 -23.46 -0.92 -28.43
CA VAL A 263 -23.12 -1.99 -27.49
C VAL A 263 -22.83 -1.44 -26.09
N VAL A 264 -23.56 -1.96 -25.09
CA VAL A 264 -23.38 -1.62 -23.67
C VAL A 264 -23.29 -2.94 -22.88
N ASP A 265 -22.11 -3.53 -22.90
CA ASP A 265 -21.90 -4.93 -22.51
C ASP A 265 -20.79 -5.17 -21.47
N GLY A 266 -20.22 -4.09 -20.92
CA GLY A 266 -19.10 -4.19 -19.97
C GLY A 266 -17.82 -4.76 -20.55
N GLY A 267 -17.67 -4.82 -21.88
CA GLY A 267 -16.52 -5.41 -22.57
C GLY A 267 -16.69 -6.88 -22.94
N MET A 268 -17.86 -7.49 -22.68
CA MET A 268 -18.12 -8.91 -22.92
C MET A 268 -17.83 -9.34 -24.37
N THR A 269 -18.24 -8.56 -25.38
CA THR A 269 -18.00 -8.86 -26.81
C THR A 269 -16.57 -8.53 -27.27
N LYS A 270 -15.72 -7.99 -26.40
CA LYS A 270 -14.35 -7.56 -26.71
C LYS A 270 -13.28 -8.30 -25.90
N ALA A 271 -13.70 -9.19 -24.99
CA ALA A 271 -12.79 -9.93 -24.12
C ALA A 271 -12.60 -11.38 -24.61
N TYR A 272 -11.34 -11.81 -24.78
CA TYR A 272 -10.99 -13.21 -24.97
C TYR A 272 -10.83 -13.96 -23.62
N VAL A 273 -10.34 -13.25 -22.60
CA VAL A 273 -10.23 -13.69 -21.20
C VAL A 273 -10.56 -12.51 -20.27
N THR A 274 -11.04 -12.77 -19.05
CA THR A 274 -11.36 -11.74 -18.06
C THR A 274 -10.25 -11.58 -17.01
N PRO A 275 -9.99 -10.36 -16.51
CA PRO A 275 -9.01 -10.10 -15.46
C PRO A 275 -9.41 -10.72 -14.11
N GLU A 276 -8.42 -11.04 -13.29
CA GLU A 276 -8.62 -11.49 -11.92
C GLU A 276 -8.78 -10.28 -10.96
N GLY A 277 -9.62 -10.42 -9.94
CA GLY A 277 -9.89 -9.36 -8.96
C GLY A 277 -11.34 -9.37 -8.47
N PRO A 278 -11.68 -8.60 -7.41
CA PRO A 278 -13.06 -8.47 -6.97
C PRO A 278 -13.91 -7.71 -8.01
N PRO A 279 -15.21 -8.01 -8.12
CA PRO A 279 -16.09 -7.33 -9.06
C PRO A 279 -16.24 -5.84 -8.73
N LEU A 280 -16.39 -5.00 -9.75
CA LEU A 280 -16.65 -3.58 -9.57
C LEU A 280 -18.03 -3.35 -8.94
N ALA A 281 -18.16 -2.31 -8.12
CA ALA A 281 -19.44 -1.93 -7.55
C ALA A 281 -20.47 -1.62 -8.64
N ALA A 282 -21.68 -2.17 -8.50
CA ALA A 282 -22.80 -1.87 -9.37
C ALA A 282 -23.39 -0.48 -9.04
N PRO A 283 -23.78 0.33 -10.05
CA PRO A 283 -24.48 1.59 -9.81
C PRO A 283 -25.89 1.34 -9.25
N LYS A 284 -26.42 2.33 -8.52
CA LYS A 284 -27.75 2.21 -7.90
C LYS A 284 -28.86 2.22 -8.96
N ASN A 285 -29.72 1.21 -8.90
CA ASN A 285 -30.87 1.05 -9.78
C ASN A 285 -32.16 1.56 -9.11
N ASN A 286 -32.93 2.39 -9.80
CA ASN A 286 -34.19 2.94 -9.31
C ASN A 286 -35.41 2.10 -9.75
N ALA A 287 -35.25 1.09 -10.59
CA ALA A 287 -36.35 0.32 -11.22
C ALA A 287 -36.77 -1.00 -10.52
N LEU A 288 -36.15 -1.40 -9.40
CA LEU A 288 -36.51 -2.66 -8.71
C LEU A 288 -37.87 -2.55 -7.97
N LEU A 289 -38.87 -3.34 -8.36
CA LEU A 289 -40.29 -3.22 -7.94
C LEU A 289 -40.74 -4.16 -6.80
N SER A 290 -39.81 -4.77 -6.05
CA SER A 290 -40.22 -5.61 -4.91
C SER A 290 -40.57 -4.73 -3.70
N ASP A 291 -41.87 -4.67 -3.39
CA ASP A 291 -42.46 -4.15 -2.14
C ASP A 291 -42.13 -5.04 -0.92
N ARG A 292 -40.87 -5.50 -0.81
CA ARG A 292 -40.29 -5.81 0.50
C ARG A 292 -39.41 -4.65 0.87
N VAL A 293 -40.05 -3.60 1.37
CA VAL A 293 -39.43 -2.82 2.43
C VAL A 293 -39.36 -3.74 3.64
N ASP A 294 -38.35 -4.61 3.65
CA ASP A 294 -37.80 -5.05 4.90
C ASP A 294 -37.17 -3.77 5.47
N ILE A 295 -37.91 -3.05 6.32
CA ILE A 295 -37.40 -1.85 6.99
C ILE A 295 -36.10 -2.20 7.72
N THR A 296 -35.94 -3.47 8.08
CA THR A 296 -34.70 -4.10 8.54
C THR A 296 -33.62 -4.21 7.47
N ALA A 297 -33.89 -4.68 6.24
CA ALA A 297 -32.87 -4.83 5.19
C ALA A 297 -32.55 -3.53 4.44
N ALA A 298 -33.47 -2.57 4.30
CA ALA A 298 -33.21 -1.25 3.71
C ALA A 298 -32.45 -0.34 4.69
N ALA A 299 -32.77 -0.42 5.99
CA ALA A 299 -31.91 0.16 7.02
C ALA A 299 -30.56 -0.54 7.05
N VAL A 300 -30.49 -1.88 6.98
CA VAL A 300 -29.21 -2.62 6.98
C VAL A 300 -28.40 -2.40 5.70
N ALA A 301 -29.00 -2.24 4.51
CA ALA A 301 -28.28 -1.99 3.25
C ALA A 301 -27.88 -0.53 3.07
N GLY A 302 -28.72 0.43 3.48
CA GLY A 302 -28.37 1.86 3.55
C GLY A 302 -27.32 2.12 4.63
N THR A 303 -27.45 1.47 5.80
CA THR A 303 -26.45 1.50 6.89
C THR A 303 -25.23 0.65 6.56
N ALA A 304 -25.32 -0.37 5.70
CA ALA A 304 -24.16 -1.12 5.22
C ALA A 304 -23.43 -0.38 4.10
N ALA A 305 -24.11 0.31 3.19
CA ALA A 305 -23.46 1.13 2.16
C ALA A 305 -22.88 2.42 2.75
N ALA A 306 -23.65 3.13 3.60
CA ALA A 306 -23.12 4.22 4.39
C ALA A 306 -22.04 3.71 5.35
N GLY A 307 -22.24 2.56 5.99
CA GLY A 307 -21.26 1.92 6.87
C GLY A 307 -20.00 1.46 6.14
N MET A 308 -20.08 1.00 4.90
CA MET A 308 -18.94 0.64 4.05
C MET A 308 -18.26 1.88 3.47
N TYR A 309 -18.99 2.95 3.17
CA TYR A 309 -18.40 4.24 2.83
C TYR A 309 -17.70 4.87 4.03
N LEU A 310 -18.37 4.88 5.19
CA LEU A 310 -17.81 5.33 6.46
C LEU A 310 -16.62 4.46 6.85
N ASP A 311 -16.68 3.15 6.66
CA ASP A 311 -15.56 2.25 6.89
C ASP A 311 -14.43 2.45 5.87
N GLY A 312 -14.72 2.67 4.59
CA GLY A 312 -13.70 3.00 3.59
C GLY A 312 -13.02 4.34 3.85
N LYS A 313 -13.74 5.31 4.43
CA LYS A 313 -13.23 6.65 4.77
C LYS A 313 -12.53 6.70 6.12
N TYR A 314 -13.02 5.96 7.10
CA TYR A 314 -12.61 6.06 8.51
C TYR A 314 -12.03 4.77 9.07
N HIS A 315 -12.06 3.65 8.34
CA HIS A 315 -11.44 2.37 8.69
C HIS A 315 -11.83 1.83 10.06
N PHE A 316 -13.13 1.90 10.39
CA PHE A 316 -13.68 1.45 11.67
C PHE A 316 -13.50 -0.05 11.89
N ARG A 317 -13.78 -0.89 10.87
CA ARG A 317 -13.65 -2.34 10.94
C ARG A 317 -12.21 -2.76 11.13
N LYS A 318 -11.26 -2.08 10.45
CA LYS A 318 -9.83 -2.29 10.67
C LYS A 318 -9.46 -2.04 12.13
N ASP A 319 -9.82 -0.87 12.67
CA ASP A 319 -9.49 -0.53 14.05
C ASP A 319 -10.17 -1.46 15.07
N ILE A 320 -11.45 -1.80 14.86
CA ILE A 320 -12.18 -2.75 15.71
C ILE A 320 -11.52 -4.12 15.68
N LYS A 321 -11.15 -4.60 14.48
CA LYS A 321 -10.45 -5.88 14.29
C LYS A 321 -9.12 -5.87 15.06
N GLU A 322 -8.28 -4.86 14.89
CA GLU A 322 -7.00 -4.72 15.63
C GLU A 322 -7.22 -4.66 17.15
N MET A 323 -8.27 -3.99 17.61
CA MET A 323 -8.62 -3.93 19.03
C MET A 323 -9.11 -5.29 19.57
N MET A 324 -9.87 -6.05 18.78
CA MET A 324 -10.33 -7.39 19.14
C MET A 324 -9.16 -8.37 19.19
N GLU A 325 -8.30 -8.36 18.18
CA GLU A 325 -7.07 -9.15 18.10
C GLU A 325 -6.18 -8.90 19.31
N LYS A 326 -5.96 -7.62 19.67
CA LYS A 326 -5.19 -7.26 20.88
C LYS A 326 -5.83 -7.82 22.15
N ARG A 327 -7.16 -7.85 22.26
CA ARG A 327 -7.85 -8.45 23.42
C ARG A 327 -7.71 -9.98 23.45
N VAL A 328 -7.72 -10.65 22.29
CA VAL A 328 -7.48 -12.09 22.21
C VAL A 328 -6.06 -12.42 22.66
N VAL A 329 -5.07 -11.69 22.14
CA VAL A 329 -3.66 -11.83 22.55
C VAL A 329 -3.50 -11.57 24.04
N GLU A 330 -4.13 -10.52 24.58
CA GLU A 330 -4.08 -10.23 26.02
C GLU A 330 -4.65 -11.39 26.85
N LYS A 331 -5.80 -11.95 26.46
CA LYS A 331 -6.37 -13.13 27.14
C LYS A 331 -5.44 -14.33 27.08
N MET A 332 -4.87 -14.63 25.91
CA MET A 332 -3.90 -15.71 25.74
C MET A 332 -2.66 -15.48 26.59
N TYR A 333 -2.20 -14.24 26.70
CA TYR A 333 -1.05 -13.89 27.54
C TYR A 333 -1.38 -14.07 29.03
N GLN A 334 -2.55 -13.65 29.49
CA GLN A 334 -3.00 -13.89 30.88
C GLN A 334 -3.19 -15.38 31.19
N GLU A 335 -3.66 -16.17 30.22
CA GLU A 335 -3.74 -17.63 30.34
C GLU A 335 -2.34 -18.27 30.41
N ALA A 336 -1.41 -17.80 29.57
CA ALA A 336 -0.02 -18.21 29.65
C ALA A 336 0.62 -17.85 31.00
N VAL A 337 0.33 -16.68 31.57
CA VAL A 337 0.75 -16.31 32.93
C VAL A 337 0.19 -17.29 33.96
N LYS A 338 -1.13 -17.55 33.93
CA LYS A 338 -1.81 -18.45 34.87
C LYS A 338 -1.24 -19.87 34.82
N ASN A 339 -0.93 -20.35 33.62
CA ASN A 339 -0.45 -21.71 33.39
C ASN A 339 1.08 -21.81 33.45
N LYS A 340 1.82 -20.75 33.79
CA LYS A 340 3.30 -20.70 33.77
C LYS A 340 3.91 -21.05 32.40
N ARG A 341 3.25 -20.64 31.32
CA ARG A 341 3.64 -20.91 29.92
C ARG A 341 3.99 -19.65 29.13
N GLN A 342 4.64 -18.67 29.77
CA GLN A 342 5.02 -17.42 29.08
C GLN A 342 6.25 -17.57 28.17
N SER A 343 7.02 -18.66 28.28
CA SER A 343 8.11 -18.95 27.34
C SER A 343 7.59 -19.11 25.91
N LEU A 344 8.22 -18.43 24.96
CA LEU A 344 7.85 -18.49 23.55
C LEU A 344 8.20 -19.85 22.91
N TYR A 345 9.04 -20.66 23.56
CA TYR A 345 9.32 -22.05 23.16
C TYR A 345 8.05 -22.88 22.99
N TYR A 346 7.04 -22.66 23.83
CA TYR A 346 5.79 -23.42 23.78
C TYR A 346 5.01 -23.21 22.48
N PHE A 347 5.15 -22.05 21.82
CA PHE A 347 4.55 -21.85 20.51
C PHE A 347 5.23 -22.69 19.44
N PHE A 348 6.56 -22.74 19.44
CA PHE A 348 7.34 -23.59 18.54
C PHE A 348 7.04 -25.08 18.78
N GLU A 349 7.08 -25.53 20.04
CA GLU A 349 6.78 -26.91 20.42
C GLU A 349 5.38 -27.36 19.97
N GLU A 350 4.37 -26.49 20.11
CA GLU A 350 3.03 -26.80 19.60
C GLU A 350 3.03 -27.02 18.08
N MET A 351 3.82 -26.26 17.32
CA MET A 351 3.93 -26.44 15.87
C MET A 351 4.66 -27.74 15.52
N VAL A 352 5.65 -28.14 16.31
CA VAL A 352 6.34 -29.44 16.14
C VAL A 352 5.34 -30.59 16.24
N HIS A 353 4.44 -30.56 17.22
CA HIS A 353 3.42 -31.60 17.37
C HIS A 353 2.36 -31.59 16.28
N LYS A 354 2.05 -30.41 15.71
CA LYS A 354 1.04 -30.28 14.64
C LYS A 354 1.57 -30.60 13.25
N LEU A 355 2.85 -30.32 13.00
CA LEU A 355 3.45 -30.34 11.67
C LEU A 355 4.80 -31.08 11.66
N PRO A 356 4.94 -32.27 12.28
CA PRO A 356 6.25 -32.90 12.52
C PRO A 356 7.04 -33.12 11.23
N ASP A 357 6.38 -33.56 10.16
CA ASP A 357 6.99 -33.89 8.86
C ASP A 357 7.06 -32.69 7.91
N HIS A 358 6.52 -31.53 8.29
CA HIS A 358 6.58 -30.33 7.46
C HIS A 358 7.98 -29.71 7.55
N GLU A 359 8.52 -29.23 6.43
CA GLU A 359 9.80 -28.52 6.40
C GLU A 359 9.70 -27.24 7.26
N ALA A 360 10.59 -27.11 8.23
CA ALA A 360 10.71 -25.94 9.12
C ALA A 360 11.80 -25.00 8.63
N ILE A 361 12.94 -25.55 8.19
CA ILE A 361 14.09 -24.77 7.73
C ILE A 361 14.57 -25.32 6.38
N TRP A 362 14.74 -24.42 5.42
CA TRP A 362 15.48 -24.67 4.18
C TRP A 362 16.76 -23.86 4.20
N SER A 363 17.87 -24.43 3.72
CA SER A 363 19.10 -23.70 3.46
C SER A 363 19.92 -24.42 2.39
N ARG A 364 20.92 -23.75 1.83
CA ARG A 364 21.86 -24.37 0.87
C ARG A 364 22.68 -25.53 1.45
N VAL A 365 22.79 -25.63 2.77
CA VAL A 365 23.58 -26.66 3.47
C VAL A 365 22.73 -27.78 4.07
N GLY A 366 21.40 -27.66 4.03
CA GLY A 366 20.48 -28.65 4.58
C GLY A 366 19.04 -28.16 4.69
N CYS A 367 18.11 -29.10 4.65
CA CYS A 367 16.68 -28.88 4.88
C CYS A 367 16.25 -29.74 6.07
N TYR A 368 15.39 -29.18 6.92
CA TYR A 368 15.01 -29.80 8.18
C TYR A 368 13.51 -29.65 8.41
N THR A 369 12.87 -30.75 8.74
CA THR A 369 11.48 -30.78 9.23
C THR A 369 11.36 -30.16 10.62
N TYR A 370 10.13 -29.91 11.07
CA TYR A 370 9.88 -29.47 12.44
C TYR A 370 10.35 -30.50 13.47
N ALA A 371 10.18 -31.80 13.20
CA ALA A 371 10.67 -32.87 14.08
C ALA A 371 12.21 -32.86 14.18
N GLU A 372 12.92 -32.76 13.06
CA GLU A 372 14.39 -32.68 13.05
C GLU A 372 14.89 -31.39 13.72
N THR A 373 14.24 -30.25 13.45
CA THR A 373 14.54 -28.96 14.10
C THR A 373 14.38 -29.05 15.61
N TYR A 374 13.34 -29.75 16.09
CA TYR A 374 13.08 -29.98 17.51
C TYR A 374 14.17 -30.86 18.15
N GLN A 375 14.55 -31.96 17.49
CA GLN A 375 15.64 -32.82 17.94
C GLN A 375 16.96 -32.06 18.06
N ARG A 376 17.31 -31.25 17.05
CA ARG A 376 18.50 -30.39 17.07
C ARG A 376 18.44 -29.35 18.17
N ALA A 377 17.29 -28.70 18.37
CA ALA A 377 17.10 -27.75 19.48
C ALA A 377 17.28 -28.41 20.85
N ASN A 378 16.77 -29.63 21.05
CA ASN A 378 16.97 -30.37 22.30
C ASN A 378 18.44 -30.74 22.53
N GLN A 379 19.16 -31.14 21.48
CA GLN A 379 20.61 -31.39 21.57
C GLN A 379 21.39 -30.15 22.00
N TYR A 380 21.05 -28.97 21.43
CA TYR A 380 21.60 -27.70 21.89
C TYR A 380 21.22 -27.39 23.34
N ALA A 381 20.00 -27.71 23.76
CA ALA A 381 19.54 -27.51 25.13
C ALA A 381 20.37 -28.33 26.14
N HIS A 382 20.57 -29.62 25.86
CA HIS A 382 21.46 -30.50 26.66
C HIS A 382 22.90 -30.00 26.67
N PHE A 383 23.39 -29.54 25.52
CA PHE A 383 24.73 -28.95 25.41
C PHE A 383 24.88 -27.72 26.29
N PHE A 384 23.94 -26.77 26.25
CA PHE A 384 24.02 -25.57 27.07
C PHE A 384 23.98 -25.89 28.57
N LEU A 385 23.17 -26.85 29.01
CA LEU A 385 23.19 -27.33 30.39
C LEU A 385 24.55 -27.93 30.76
N SER A 386 25.17 -28.70 29.85
CA SER A 386 26.52 -29.27 30.08
C SER A 386 27.62 -28.20 30.12
N GLN A 387 27.39 -27.03 29.51
CA GLN A 387 28.26 -25.86 29.65
C GLN A 387 27.94 -25.02 30.90
N GLY A 388 26.96 -25.43 31.71
CA GLY A 388 26.58 -24.75 32.96
C GLY A 388 25.64 -23.56 32.79
N VAL A 389 25.02 -23.39 31.61
CA VAL A 389 24.01 -22.35 31.34
C VAL A 389 22.76 -22.64 32.16
N LYS A 390 22.22 -21.62 32.83
CA LYS A 390 21.02 -21.72 33.68
C LYS A 390 19.87 -20.89 33.09
N PRO A 391 18.62 -21.13 33.52
CA PRO A 391 17.51 -20.24 33.18
C PRO A 391 17.86 -18.78 33.49
N LYS A 392 17.48 -17.85 32.60
CA LYS A 392 17.79 -16.41 32.61
C LYS A 392 19.21 -16.02 32.18
N ASP A 393 20.13 -16.96 31.99
CA ASP A 393 21.45 -16.64 31.47
C ASP A 393 21.42 -16.24 29.99
N TYR A 394 22.44 -15.51 29.58
CA TYR A 394 22.73 -15.29 28.17
C TYR A 394 23.85 -16.22 27.67
N VAL A 395 23.76 -16.60 26.39
CA VAL A 395 24.90 -17.12 25.63
C VAL A 395 25.21 -16.14 24.50
N ALA A 396 26.46 -15.70 24.38
CA ALA A 396 26.86 -14.77 23.34
C ALA A 396 26.98 -15.48 21.99
N PHE A 397 26.26 -14.97 20.98
CA PHE A 397 26.28 -15.48 19.61
C PHE A 397 27.12 -14.55 18.74
N TYR A 398 28.29 -15.03 18.32
CA TYR A 398 29.13 -14.40 17.30
C TYR A 398 29.10 -15.27 16.03
N LEU A 399 27.90 -15.37 15.47
CA LEU A 399 27.54 -16.32 14.41
C LEU A 399 27.06 -15.60 13.15
N THR A 400 27.23 -16.24 12.00
CA THR A 400 26.57 -15.91 10.74
C THR A 400 25.25 -16.68 10.61
N ASN A 401 24.50 -16.44 9.54
CA ASN A 401 23.23 -17.13 9.32
C ASN A 401 23.46 -18.62 9.02
N SER A 402 22.83 -19.50 9.78
CA SER A 402 22.83 -20.95 9.55
C SER A 402 21.60 -21.60 10.19
N PRO A 403 21.25 -22.84 9.83
CA PRO A 403 20.27 -23.63 10.58
C PRO A 403 20.65 -23.78 12.07
N ASP A 404 21.93 -24.02 12.37
CA ASP A 404 22.43 -24.16 13.74
C ASP A 404 22.25 -22.89 14.59
N PHE A 405 22.26 -21.69 13.98
CA PHE A 405 21.89 -20.46 14.69
C PHE A 405 20.47 -20.57 15.29
N LEU A 406 19.51 -21.06 14.50
CA LEU A 406 18.11 -21.19 14.91
C LEU A 406 17.93 -22.36 15.88
N PHE A 407 18.62 -23.49 15.68
CA PHE A 407 18.61 -24.61 16.61
C PHE A 407 19.16 -24.20 17.99
N ALA A 408 20.28 -23.48 18.01
CA ALA A 408 20.88 -22.98 19.25
C ALA A 408 19.96 -22.00 19.97
N TRP A 409 19.29 -21.09 19.25
CA TRP A 409 18.32 -20.18 19.86
C TRP A 409 17.16 -20.95 20.50
N LEU A 410 16.55 -21.87 19.76
CA LEU A 410 15.45 -22.69 20.28
C LEU A 410 15.89 -23.56 21.46
N GLY A 411 17.13 -24.08 21.46
CA GLY A 411 17.71 -24.81 22.58
C GLY A 411 17.89 -23.96 23.84
N LEU A 412 18.30 -22.69 23.71
CA LEU A 412 18.35 -21.76 24.84
C LEU A 412 16.95 -21.50 25.42
N TRP A 413 15.96 -21.29 24.54
CA TRP A 413 14.58 -21.11 24.98
C TRP A 413 13.99 -22.34 25.67
N ALA A 414 14.41 -23.54 25.27
CA ALA A 414 14.03 -24.78 25.94
C ALA A 414 14.49 -24.80 27.40
N ILE A 415 15.62 -24.16 27.74
CA ILE A 415 16.15 -24.09 29.11
C ILE A 415 15.88 -22.75 29.81
N GLY A 416 15.00 -21.91 29.25
CA GLY A 416 14.67 -20.61 29.82
C GLY A 416 15.80 -19.58 29.75
N ALA A 417 16.82 -19.80 28.91
CA ALA A 417 17.92 -18.90 28.62
C ALA A 417 17.69 -18.13 27.31
N ALA A 418 18.57 -17.20 26.96
CA ALA A 418 18.45 -16.39 25.75
C ALA A 418 19.80 -16.10 25.06
N PRO A 419 19.82 -15.86 23.74
CA PRO A 419 21.05 -15.42 23.08
C PRO A 419 21.32 -13.92 23.31
N ALA A 420 22.61 -13.56 23.37
CA ALA A 420 23.08 -12.20 23.22
C ALA A 420 23.68 -12.03 21.81
N MET A 421 23.04 -11.21 20.98
CA MET A 421 23.28 -11.16 19.54
C MET A 421 24.45 -10.23 19.20
N ILE A 422 25.66 -10.78 19.13
CA ILE A 422 26.86 -10.00 18.81
C ILE A 422 26.94 -9.81 17.30
N ASN A 423 27.17 -8.57 16.88
CA ASN A 423 27.49 -8.28 15.50
C ASN A 423 28.86 -8.87 15.13
N HIS A 424 28.86 -9.88 14.27
CA HIS A 424 30.07 -10.58 13.81
C HIS A 424 31.05 -9.70 13.01
N ASN A 425 30.71 -8.45 12.70
CA ASN A 425 31.63 -7.50 12.09
C ASN A 425 32.48 -6.75 13.11
N LEU A 426 32.13 -6.77 14.40
CA LEU A 426 32.88 -6.10 15.46
C LEU A 426 34.18 -6.84 15.78
N ALA A 427 35.22 -6.09 16.13
CA ALA A 427 36.50 -6.61 16.62
C ALA A 427 37.05 -5.71 17.74
N GLY A 428 38.06 -6.20 18.46
CA GLY A 428 38.78 -5.45 19.49
C GLY A 428 37.86 -4.84 20.55
N LYS A 429 38.11 -3.58 20.93
CA LYS A 429 37.40 -2.90 22.03
C LYS A 429 35.88 -2.90 21.89
N ALA A 430 35.35 -2.75 20.68
CA ALA A 430 33.90 -2.74 20.45
C ALA A 430 33.27 -4.13 20.65
N LEU A 431 33.97 -5.20 20.26
CA LEU A 431 33.58 -6.58 20.52
C LEU A 431 33.59 -6.88 22.03
N ILE A 432 34.71 -6.59 22.70
CA ILE A 432 34.87 -6.80 24.16
C ILE A 432 33.80 -6.07 24.95
N HIS A 433 33.50 -4.82 24.58
CA HIS A 433 32.43 -4.04 25.19
C HIS A 433 31.06 -4.74 25.10
N CYS A 434 30.72 -5.28 23.92
CA CYS A 434 29.44 -5.99 23.74
C CYS A 434 29.39 -7.30 24.54
N LEU A 435 30.48 -8.09 24.52
CA LEU A 435 30.60 -9.32 25.29
C LEU A 435 30.44 -9.06 26.79
N LYS A 436 31.18 -8.08 27.32
CA LYS A 436 31.10 -7.65 28.72
C LYS A 436 29.68 -7.24 29.11
N LEU A 437 28.99 -6.48 28.25
CA LEU A 437 27.61 -6.06 28.51
C LEU A 437 26.62 -7.23 28.59
N SER A 438 26.90 -8.35 27.93
CA SER A 438 26.00 -9.50 27.95
C SER A 438 25.96 -10.24 29.29
N GLY A 439 27.06 -10.19 30.04
CA GLY A 439 27.23 -11.04 31.23
C GLY A 439 27.20 -12.54 30.93
N ALA A 440 27.29 -12.95 29.66
CA ALA A 440 27.34 -14.36 29.28
C ALA A 440 28.66 -15.00 29.74
N THR A 441 28.62 -16.29 30.05
CA THR A 441 29.81 -17.10 30.39
C THR A 441 30.29 -17.96 29.22
N VAL A 442 29.47 -18.06 28.17
CA VAL A 442 29.75 -18.86 26.96
C VAL A 442 29.65 -17.96 25.73
N LEU A 443 30.63 -18.07 24.86
CA LEU A 443 30.67 -17.44 23.54
C LEU A 443 30.67 -18.52 22.45
N LEU A 444 29.57 -18.61 21.69
CA LEU A 444 29.54 -19.39 20.45
C LEU A 444 30.12 -18.57 19.30
N VAL A 445 31.10 -19.13 18.60
CA VAL A 445 31.80 -18.50 17.47
C VAL A 445 31.54 -19.29 16.20
N ASP A 446 31.31 -18.60 15.08
CA ASP A 446 31.10 -19.21 13.78
C ASP A 446 32.29 -20.10 13.34
N GLU A 447 32.06 -21.02 12.42
CA GLU A 447 33.12 -21.84 11.82
C GLU A 447 34.08 -21.01 10.94
N ASP A 448 33.60 -19.87 10.40
CA ASP A 448 34.35 -18.97 9.52
C ASP A 448 35.70 -18.57 10.13
N GLU A 449 36.79 -18.88 9.41
CA GLU A 449 38.17 -18.62 9.85
C GLU A 449 38.43 -17.14 10.15
N GLY A 450 37.86 -16.23 9.36
CA GLY A 450 38.03 -14.79 9.53
C GLY A 450 37.36 -14.28 10.81
N LEU A 451 36.18 -14.81 11.14
CA LEU A 451 35.50 -14.51 12.41
C LEU A 451 36.25 -15.10 13.60
N ARG A 452 36.73 -16.34 13.50
CA ARG A 452 37.55 -16.97 14.55
C ARG A 452 38.82 -16.18 14.81
N ALA A 453 39.52 -15.71 13.77
CA ALA A 453 40.73 -14.89 13.90
C ALA A 453 40.48 -13.58 14.68
N LYS A 454 39.32 -12.93 14.50
CA LYS A 454 38.97 -11.71 15.27
C LYS A 454 38.77 -12.00 16.75
N VAL A 455 38.14 -13.13 17.07
CA VAL A 455 37.95 -13.58 18.46
C VAL A 455 39.28 -13.98 19.08
N GLU A 456 40.11 -14.71 18.34
CA GLU A 456 41.44 -15.13 18.76
C GLU A 456 42.34 -13.92 19.08
N GLY A 457 42.32 -12.89 18.25
CA GLY A 457 43.03 -11.63 18.49
C GLY A 457 42.56 -10.85 19.72
N SER A 458 41.50 -11.31 20.41
CA SER A 458 41.03 -10.76 21.68
C SER A 458 40.83 -11.85 22.76
N ARG A 459 41.42 -13.05 22.58
CA ARG A 459 41.25 -14.20 23.47
C ARG A 459 41.57 -13.87 24.92
N ASP A 460 42.72 -13.23 25.18
CA ASP A 460 43.16 -12.90 26.55
C ASP A 460 42.14 -12.04 27.29
N SER A 461 41.53 -11.05 26.62
CA SER A 461 40.46 -10.26 27.21
C SER A 461 39.16 -11.06 27.38
N ILE A 462 38.82 -11.96 26.46
CA ILE A 462 37.58 -12.76 26.52
C ILE A 462 37.65 -13.83 27.63
N GLU A 463 38.71 -14.62 27.65
CA GLU A 463 38.89 -15.72 28.62
C GLU A 463 39.44 -15.20 29.95
N GLY A 464 40.44 -14.31 29.92
CA GLY A 464 41.11 -13.80 31.11
C GLY A 464 40.33 -12.70 31.85
N GLU A 465 39.91 -11.64 31.15
CA GLU A 465 39.20 -10.52 31.79
C GLU A 465 37.70 -10.79 31.99
N LEU A 466 37.03 -11.40 31.02
CA LEU A 466 35.58 -11.66 31.08
C LEU A 466 35.22 -13.06 31.60
N GLY A 467 36.17 -13.99 31.67
CA GLY A 467 35.91 -15.36 32.14
C GLY A 467 35.01 -16.17 31.21
N MET A 468 34.92 -15.81 29.92
CA MET A 468 34.02 -16.45 28.96
C MET A 468 34.69 -17.65 28.30
N LYS A 469 33.98 -18.78 28.19
CA LYS A 469 34.43 -19.94 27.42
C LYS A 469 34.16 -19.73 25.93
N ILE A 470 35.21 -19.77 25.11
CA ILE A 470 35.11 -19.68 23.65
C ILE A 470 34.81 -21.07 23.07
N LEU A 471 33.71 -21.20 22.35
CA LEU A 471 33.26 -22.45 21.73
C LEU A 471 33.03 -22.23 20.22
N ALA A 472 34.01 -22.64 19.42
CA ALA A 472 33.94 -22.54 17.97
C ALA A 472 33.07 -23.64 17.37
N CYS A 473 32.17 -23.26 16.47
CA CYS A 473 31.21 -24.11 15.77
C CYS A 473 31.85 -25.01 14.70
N GLU A 474 33.06 -25.50 14.95
CA GLU A 474 33.77 -26.43 14.09
C GLU A 474 33.15 -27.83 14.18
N GLU A 475 33.48 -28.69 13.21
CA GLU A 475 32.90 -30.03 13.09
C GLU A 475 33.07 -30.88 14.36
N LYS A 476 34.16 -30.68 15.12
CA LYS A 476 34.35 -31.33 16.42
C LYS A 476 33.23 -30.99 17.40
N LEU A 477 32.99 -29.70 17.65
CA LEU A 477 31.94 -29.25 18.56
C LEU A 477 30.56 -29.64 18.04
N MET A 478 30.35 -29.50 16.73
CA MET A 478 29.09 -29.87 16.10
C MET A 478 28.79 -31.37 16.20
N GLY A 479 29.82 -32.21 16.09
CA GLY A 479 29.75 -33.65 16.32
C GLY A 479 29.41 -33.98 17.77
N GLU A 480 30.04 -33.30 18.74
CA GLU A 480 29.71 -33.42 20.17
C GLU A 480 28.23 -33.08 20.41
N ILE A 481 27.72 -31.96 19.89
CA ILE A 481 26.32 -31.55 20.04
C ILE A 481 25.37 -32.58 19.39
N ARG A 482 25.68 -33.05 18.17
CA ARG A 482 24.89 -34.09 17.47
C ARG A 482 24.84 -35.42 18.20
N SER A 483 25.78 -35.69 19.11
CA SER A 483 25.82 -36.94 19.89
C SER A 483 24.97 -36.90 21.17
N LEU A 484 24.52 -35.71 21.58
CA LEU A 484 23.69 -35.55 22.79
C LEU A 484 22.25 -36.03 22.57
N SER A 485 21.53 -36.23 23.68
CA SER A 485 20.14 -36.66 23.66
C SER A 485 19.25 -35.69 22.86
N THR A 486 18.28 -36.26 22.16
CA THR A 486 17.22 -35.51 21.46
C THR A 486 15.96 -35.38 22.30
N ASP A 487 15.95 -35.95 23.51
CA ASP A 487 14.81 -35.93 24.42
C ASP A 487 14.49 -34.51 24.86
N ARG A 488 13.19 -34.19 24.85
CA ARG A 488 12.67 -32.94 25.40
C ARG A 488 13.00 -32.84 26.90
N LEU A 489 13.64 -31.75 27.30
CA LEU A 489 13.88 -31.43 28.70
C LEU A 489 12.58 -31.11 29.46
N ASP A 490 12.55 -31.35 30.77
CA ASP A 490 11.42 -31.03 31.64
C ASP A 490 11.06 -29.54 31.66
N ASP A 491 9.79 -29.23 31.95
CA ASP A 491 9.32 -27.83 32.00
C ASP A 491 9.91 -27.02 33.15
N ILE A 492 10.56 -27.67 34.14
CA ILE A 492 11.21 -27.01 35.27
C ILE A 492 12.18 -25.90 34.85
N TYR A 493 12.82 -26.02 33.68
CA TYR A 493 13.75 -25.01 33.19
C TYR A 493 13.07 -23.75 32.63
N ARG A 494 11.81 -23.84 32.20
CA ARG A 494 11.12 -22.77 31.44
C ARG A 494 9.74 -22.37 31.99
N GLU A 495 9.18 -23.10 32.96
CA GLU A 495 7.95 -22.69 33.65
C GLU A 495 8.09 -21.36 34.41
N GLY A 496 9.30 -21.04 34.86
CA GLY A 496 9.61 -19.81 35.59
C GLY A 496 9.82 -18.58 34.71
N VAL A 497 9.85 -18.73 33.38
CA VAL A 497 10.07 -17.63 32.44
C VAL A 497 8.91 -16.64 32.55
N LYS A 498 9.24 -15.35 32.74
CA LYS A 498 8.26 -14.26 32.83
C LYS A 498 8.31 -13.35 31.62
N GLY A 499 7.27 -12.54 31.44
CA GLY A 499 7.16 -11.62 30.32
C GLY A 499 8.25 -10.56 30.23
N ASP A 500 8.81 -10.12 31.35
CA ASP A 500 9.89 -9.13 31.44
C ASP A 500 11.28 -9.74 31.23
N TRP A 501 11.38 -11.07 31.14
CA TRP A 501 12.63 -11.77 30.83
C TRP A 501 13.01 -11.56 29.36
N PRO A 502 14.31 -11.55 29.05
CA PRO A 502 14.78 -11.41 27.68
C PRO A 502 14.48 -12.68 26.87
N MET A 503 13.92 -12.51 25.68
CA MET A 503 13.93 -13.53 24.64
C MET A 503 15.23 -13.53 23.82
N THR A 504 15.92 -12.39 23.81
CA THR A 504 17.25 -12.14 23.22
C THR A 504 17.75 -10.77 23.65
N MET A 505 19.06 -10.51 23.54
CA MET A 505 19.62 -9.16 23.65
C MET A 505 20.16 -8.69 22.30
N PHE A 506 19.81 -7.46 21.91
CA PHE A 506 20.36 -6.77 20.73
C PHE A 506 21.23 -5.59 21.12
N TYR A 507 22.13 -5.16 20.23
CA TYR A 507 22.96 -3.99 20.43
C TYR A 507 22.57 -2.89 19.43
N THR A 508 22.41 -1.67 19.93
CA THR A 508 22.13 -0.48 19.10
C THR A 508 23.36 0.40 19.01
N SER A 509 23.54 1.09 17.88
CA SER A 509 24.62 2.07 17.70
C SER A 509 24.45 3.21 18.71
N GLY A 510 25.42 3.39 19.62
CA GLY A 510 25.40 4.49 20.58
C GLY A 510 25.85 5.81 19.94
N THR A 511 25.21 6.92 20.31
CA THR A 511 25.65 8.28 19.96
C THR A 511 27.05 8.62 20.49
N THR A 512 27.52 7.88 21.50
CA THR A 512 28.85 7.97 22.12
C THR A 512 29.91 7.08 21.46
N GLY A 513 29.57 6.37 20.38
CA GLY A 513 30.46 5.51 19.60
C GLY A 513 30.47 4.03 19.98
N LEU A 514 30.17 3.67 21.24
CA LEU A 514 30.08 2.27 21.67
C LEU A 514 28.62 1.74 21.65
N PRO A 515 28.39 0.47 21.24
CA PRO A 515 27.05 -0.10 21.20
C PRO A 515 26.38 -0.19 22.58
N LYS A 516 25.05 -0.06 22.62
CA LYS A 516 24.23 -0.18 23.84
C LYS A 516 23.40 -1.46 23.78
N GLY A 517 23.43 -2.26 24.84
CA GLY A 517 22.61 -3.48 24.94
C GLY A 517 21.15 -3.16 25.26
N VAL A 518 20.22 -3.82 24.57
CA VAL A 518 18.78 -3.73 24.78
C VAL A 518 18.21 -5.14 24.89
N ALA A 519 17.61 -5.45 26.05
CA ALA A 519 16.90 -6.69 26.25
C ALA A 519 15.56 -6.66 25.48
N PHE A 520 15.38 -7.56 24.53
CA PHE A 520 14.11 -7.77 23.85
C PHE A 520 13.29 -8.74 24.68
N GLN A 521 12.19 -8.30 25.27
CA GLN A 521 11.46 -9.07 26.29
C GLN A 521 10.47 -10.09 25.70
N MET A 522 10.21 -11.18 26.41
CA MET A 522 9.25 -12.23 26.02
C MET A 522 7.84 -11.67 25.75
N ALA A 523 7.33 -10.82 26.65
CA ALA A 523 6.01 -10.20 26.53
C ALA A 523 5.86 -9.36 25.25
N ARG A 524 6.96 -8.74 24.79
CA ARG A 524 6.96 -7.94 23.57
C ARG A 524 6.75 -8.78 22.32
N GLN A 525 7.31 -9.99 22.29
CA GLN A 525 7.20 -10.89 21.13
C GLN A 525 6.05 -11.88 21.22
N PHE A 526 5.44 -12.05 22.40
CA PHE A 526 4.29 -12.92 22.59
C PHE A 526 3.16 -12.70 21.55
N PRO A 527 2.80 -11.46 21.16
CA PRO A 527 1.82 -11.23 20.09
C PRO A 527 2.22 -11.87 18.75
N SER A 528 3.50 -11.95 18.41
CA SER A 528 3.96 -12.58 17.17
C SER A 528 3.67 -14.09 17.16
N GLY A 529 3.99 -14.79 18.25
CA GLY A 529 3.67 -16.22 18.40
C GLY A 529 2.17 -16.51 18.52
N ALA A 530 1.38 -15.55 19.03
CA ALA A 530 -0.07 -15.65 19.12
C ALA A 530 -0.80 -15.27 17.81
N SER A 531 -0.12 -14.65 16.85
CA SER A 531 -0.74 -13.99 15.69
C SER A 531 -1.63 -14.89 14.83
N TYR A 532 -1.20 -16.14 14.58
CA TYR A 532 -1.99 -17.11 13.84
C TYR A 532 -3.29 -17.47 14.58
N ARG A 533 -3.21 -17.77 15.88
CA ARG A 533 -4.37 -18.11 16.72
C ARG A 533 -5.32 -16.93 16.91
N ALA A 534 -4.79 -15.72 16.96
CA ALA A 534 -5.56 -14.50 17.08
C ALA A 534 -6.15 -14.01 15.75
N GLY A 535 -5.86 -14.67 14.62
CA GLY A 535 -6.50 -14.42 13.33
C GLY A 535 -5.94 -13.24 12.53
N TYR A 536 -4.71 -12.80 12.82
CA TYR A 536 -4.09 -11.63 12.17
C TYR A 536 -2.71 -11.87 11.57
N SER A 537 -2.27 -13.12 11.49
CA SER A 537 -1.00 -13.44 10.86
C SER A 537 -0.97 -12.97 9.40
N LEU A 538 0.14 -12.35 8.99
CA LEU A 538 0.39 -11.91 7.60
C LEU A 538 0.62 -13.11 6.65
N VAL A 539 1.06 -14.22 7.24
CA VAL A 539 1.43 -15.47 6.57
C VAL A 539 0.32 -16.50 6.68
N ARG A 540 0.20 -17.28 5.61
CA ARG A 540 -0.78 -18.35 5.42
C ARG A 540 -0.12 -19.69 5.73
N PRO A 541 -0.91 -20.74 6.03
CA PRO A 541 -0.39 -22.10 6.07
C PRO A 541 0.36 -22.42 4.77
N HIS A 542 1.52 -23.07 4.89
CA HIS A 542 2.43 -23.43 3.78
C HIS A 542 3.16 -22.27 3.11
N ASP A 543 3.07 -21.04 3.62
CA ASP A 543 4.01 -20.01 3.19
C ASP A 543 5.45 -20.40 3.53
N ARG A 544 6.39 -19.92 2.72
CA ARG A 544 7.83 -20.15 2.84
C ARG A 544 8.53 -18.80 2.86
N TRP A 545 9.27 -18.54 3.93
CA TRP A 545 9.80 -17.23 4.27
C TRP A 545 11.30 -17.16 4.07
N TYR A 546 11.75 -16.50 3.00
CA TYR A 546 13.18 -16.32 2.75
C TYR A 546 13.79 -15.20 3.59
N ASP A 547 14.88 -15.53 4.29
CA ASP A 547 15.63 -14.62 5.13
C ASP A 547 17.13 -14.72 4.85
N CYS A 548 17.68 -13.66 4.25
CA CYS A 548 19.11 -13.46 4.08
C CYS A 548 19.63 -12.25 4.88
N MET A 549 18.79 -11.70 5.77
CA MET A 549 19.16 -10.63 6.67
C MET A 549 19.92 -11.21 7.87
N PRO A 550 20.85 -10.48 8.49
CA PRO A 550 21.61 -11.06 9.59
C PRO A 550 20.71 -11.45 10.77
N LEU A 551 20.77 -12.72 11.20
CA LEU A 551 19.92 -13.25 12.26
C LEU A 551 20.22 -12.63 13.64
N TYR A 552 21.41 -12.05 13.81
CA TYR A 552 21.75 -11.26 15.00
C TYR A 552 21.05 -9.89 15.06
N HIS A 553 20.24 -9.53 14.06
CA HIS A 553 19.38 -8.34 14.06
C HIS A 553 17.90 -8.69 14.17
N GLY A 554 17.13 -7.76 14.75
CA GLY A 554 15.69 -7.90 14.92
C GLY A 554 14.95 -8.22 13.61
N THR A 555 15.26 -7.52 12.52
CA THR A 555 14.57 -7.73 11.23
C THR A 555 14.72 -9.15 10.71
N GLY A 556 15.91 -9.77 10.79
CA GLY A 556 16.09 -11.17 10.40
C GLY A 556 15.64 -12.12 11.51
N GLY A 557 16.41 -12.18 12.60
CA GLY A 557 16.27 -13.20 13.63
C GLY A 557 14.91 -13.28 14.32
N VAL A 558 14.32 -12.13 14.69
CA VAL A 558 13.00 -12.11 15.36
C VAL A 558 11.90 -12.53 14.40
N THR A 559 12.04 -12.19 13.11
CA THR A 559 11.11 -12.61 12.06
C THR A 559 11.22 -14.12 11.79
N ALA A 560 12.44 -14.65 11.66
CA ALA A 560 12.69 -16.08 11.47
C ALA A 560 12.11 -16.93 12.61
N ILE A 561 12.42 -16.60 13.87
CA ILE A 561 11.83 -17.29 15.03
C ILE A 561 10.30 -17.09 15.09
N GLY A 562 9.82 -15.90 14.72
CA GLY A 562 8.39 -15.62 14.53
C GLY A 562 7.69 -16.60 13.59
N CYS A 563 8.31 -16.90 12.44
CA CYS A 563 7.81 -17.84 11.45
C CYS A 563 7.78 -19.27 12.02
N LEU A 564 8.86 -19.70 12.68
CA LEU A 564 8.94 -21.04 13.28
C LEU A 564 7.86 -21.26 14.35
N MET A 565 7.59 -20.26 15.20
CA MET A 565 6.50 -20.31 16.20
C MET A 565 5.10 -20.44 15.61
N ASN A 566 4.91 -20.15 14.32
CA ASN A 566 3.61 -20.14 13.64
C ASN A 566 3.49 -21.21 12.53
N GLY A 567 4.43 -22.16 12.43
CA GLY A 567 4.31 -23.26 11.46
C GLY A 567 4.79 -22.91 10.04
N ILE A 568 5.57 -21.85 9.88
CA ILE A 568 6.01 -21.33 8.58
C ILE A 568 7.46 -21.75 8.32
N THR A 569 7.73 -22.30 7.13
CA THR A 569 9.09 -22.67 6.72
C THR A 569 9.97 -21.43 6.60
N VAL A 570 11.16 -21.44 7.19
CA VAL A 570 12.16 -20.38 7.05
C VAL A 570 13.25 -20.83 6.08
N CYS A 571 13.40 -20.12 4.97
CA CYS A 571 14.44 -20.35 3.97
C CYS A 571 15.64 -19.44 4.26
N VAL A 572 16.70 -19.99 4.88
CA VAL A 572 17.85 -19.23 5.38
C VAL A 572 18.93 -19.08 4.30
N GLY A 573 19.20 -17.83 3.91
CA GLY A 573 20.39 -17.46 3.14
C GLY A 573 21.56 -17.10 4.08
N LYS A 574 22.77 -17.60 3.78
CA LYS A 574 23.99 -17.36 4.58
C LYS A 574 24.32 -15.86 4.71
N LYS A 575 24.10 -15.09 3.65
CA LYS A 575 24.20 -13.63 3.58
C LYS A 575 23.44 -13.08 2.38
N PHE A 576 23.08 -11.80 2.41
CA PHE A 576 22.54 -11.13 1.24
C PHE A 576 23.53 -11.12 0.07
N SER A 577 23.04 -11.43 -1.14
CA SER A 577 23.80 -11.41 -2.38
C SER A 577 22.89 -11.06 -3.55
N THR A 578 23.12 -9.94 -4.22
CA THR A 578 22.30 -9.49 -5.36
C THR A 578 22.26 -10.51 -6.49
N SER A 579 23.36 -11.23 -6.74
CA SER A 579 23.47 -12.21 -7.83
C SER A 579 22.85 -13.58 -7.53
N ASN A 580 22.69 -13.92 -6.25
CA ASN A 580 22.11 -15.21 -5.83
C ASN A 580 20.72 -15.08 -5.21
N PHE A 581 20.27 -13.88 -4.82
CA PHE A 581 18.98 -13.66 -4.16
C PHE A 581 17.82 -14.34 -4.89
N TRP A 582 17.63 -14.02 -6.18
CA TRP A 582 16.52 -14.61 -6.93
C TRP A 582 16.69 -16.11 -7.19
N LYS A 583 17.92 -16.63 -7.28
CA LYS A 583 18.16 -18.08 -7.36
C LYS A 583 17.70 -18.78 -6.09
N ASP A 584 18.04 -18.23 -4.92
CA ASP A 584 17.59 -18.76 -3.65
C ASP A 584 16.06 -18.68 -3.50
N ILE A 585 15.43 -17.58 -3.94
CA ILE A 585 13.97 -17.44 -3.94
C ILE A 585 13.30 -18.55 -4.76
N HIS A 586 13.80 -18.80 -5.98
CA HIS A 586 13.29 -19.86 -6.86
C HIS A 586 13.51 -21.25 -6.27
N ASP A 587 14.74 -21.57 -5.89
CA ASP A 587 15.11 -22.91 -5.40
C ASP A 587 14.42 -23.25 -4.08
N SER A 588 14.28 -22.26 -3.19
CA SER A 588 13.58 -22.41 -1.92
C SER A 588 12.06 -22.32 -2.06
N LYS A 589 11.52 -21.99 -3.25
CA LYS A 589 10.08 -21.78 -3.51
C LYS A 589 9.44 -20.77 -2.55
N ALA A 590 10.19 -19.74 -2.16
CA ALA A 590 9.73 -18.75 -1.19
C ALA A 590 8.48 -18.02 -1.67
N THR A 591 7.52 -17.83 -0.77
CA THR A 591 6.29 -17.04 -1.01
C THR A 591 6.36 -15.67 -0.34
N PHE A 592 7.19 -15.53 0.68
CA PHE A 592 7.54 -14.28 1.33
C PHE A 592 9.05 -14.15 1.45
N PHE A 593 9.55 -12.91 1.52
CA PHE A 593 10.90 -12.66 1.99
C PHE A 593 10.97 -11.45 2.92
N VAL A 594 11.95 -11.46 3.82
CA VAL A 594 12.26 -10.30 4.66
C VAL A 594 13.33 -9.42 4.03
N TYR A 595 13.17 -8.10 4.18
CA TYR A 595 14.09 -7.12 3.61
C TYR A 595 14.34 -5.93 4.53
N VAL A 596 15.39 -5.19 4.19
CA VAL A 596 15.58 -3.78 4.62
C VAL A 596 15.66 -2.89 3.38
N GLY A 597 15.30 -1.61 3.49
CA GLY A 597 15.14 -0.74 2.33
C GLY A 597 16.32 -0.72 1.35
N GLU A 598 17.57 -0.80 1.83
CA GLU A 598 18.76 -0.86 0.96
C GLU A 598 18.83 -2.14 0.15
N THR A 599 18.47 -3.28 0.73
CA THR A 599 18.51 -4.55 -0.01
C THR A 599 17.53 -4.55 -1.18
N ALA A 600 16.36 -3.92 -1.01
CA ALA A 600 15.42 -3.69 -2.10
C ALA A 600 15.99 -2.77 -3.18
N ARG A 601 16.72 -1.71 -2.79
CA ARG A 601 17.42 -0.82 -3.72
C ARG A 601 18.53 -1.53 -4.49
N TYR A 602 19.32 -2.38 -3.83
CA TYR A 602 20.40 -3.14 -4.47
C TYR A 602 19.86 -4.16 -5.48
N LEU A 603 18.72 -4.80 -5.19
CA LEU A 603 18.03 -5.66 -6.15
C LEU A 603 17.54 -4.83 -7.35
N LEU A 604 16.94 -3.67 -7.12
CA LEU A 604 16.50 -2.76 -8.20
C LEU A 604 17.66 -2.22 -9.05
N ALA A 605 18.84 -2.06 -8.48
CA ALA A 605 20.03 -1.60 -9.18
C ALA A 605 20.73 -2.71 -9.99
N ALA A 606 20.55 -3.98 -9.60
CA ALA A 606 21.13 -5.10 -10.31
C ALA A 606 20.59 -5.18 -11.75
N PRO A 607 21.36 -5.65 -12.74
CA PRO A 607 20.87 -5.83 -14.10
C PRO A 607 19.60 -6.70 -14.15
N PRO A 608 18.64 -6.44 -15.06
CA PRO A 608 17.48 -7.30 -15.24
C PRO A 608 17.89 -8.75 -15.48
N SER A 609 17.17 -9.68 -14.85
CA SER A 609 17.41 -11.12 -14.94
C SER A 609 16.12 -11.85 -15.32
N PRO A 610 16.19 -12.99 -16.05
CA PRO A 610 15.03 -13.86 -16.25
C PRO A 610 14.41 -14.36 -14.94
N LEU A 611 15.18 -14.36 -13.84
CA LEU A 611 14.72 -14.77 -12.52
C LEU A 611 14.01 -13.66 -11.73
N ASP A 612 13.96 -12.42 -12.26
CA ASP A 612 13.27 -11.29 -11.63
C ASP A 612 11.76 -11.55 -11.46
N LYS A 613 11.19 -12.46 -12.25
CA LYS A 613 9.78 -12.86 -12.23
C LYS A 613 9.65 -14.39 -12.28
N GLY A 614 8.41 -14.89 -12.22
CA GLY A 614 8.11 -16.33 -12.30
C GLY A 614 8.43 -17.11 -11.03
N HIS A 615 8.76 -16.43 -9.94
CA HIS A 615 8.88 -16.99 -8.60
C HIS A 615 7.52 -17.04 -7.89
N ASN A 616 7.46 -17.72 -6.74
CA ASN A 616 6.24 -17.86 -5.94
C ASN A 616 5.99 -16.69 -4.95
N VAL A 617 6.85 -15.68 -4.93
CA VAL A 617 6.74 -14.57 -3.97
C VAL A 617 5.45 -13.80 -4.21
N ARG A 618 4.58 -13.79 -3.19
CA ARG A 618 3.36 -12.99 -3.15
C ARG A 618 3.49 -11.76 -2.26
N GLY A 619 4.50 -11.70 -1.40
CA GLY A 619 4.74 -10.52 -0.57
C GLY A 619 6.13 -10.39 0.02
N MET A 620 6.43 -9.20 0.52
CA MET A 620 7.69 -8.88 1.20
C MET A 620 7.42 -8.18 2.54
N TYR A 621 8.28 -8.41 3.52
CA TYR A 621 8.16 -7.85 4.86
C TYR A 621 9.43 -7.13 5.31
N GLY A 622 9.33 -5.89 5.79
CA GLY A 622 10.54 -5.16 6.14
C GLY A 622 10.35 -3.81 6.82
N ASN A 623 11.46 -3.08 6.90
CA ASN A 623 11.45 -1.69 7.35
C ASN A 623 11.08 -0.78 6.20
N GLY A 624 10.15 0.17 6.44
CA GLY A 624 9.55 1.06 5.45
C GLY A 624 10.47 1.50 4.30
N LEU A 625 10.00 1.32 3.07
CA LEU A 625 10.64 1.73 1.83
C LEU A 625 10.40 3.20 1.55
N ARG A 626 11.40 3.83 0.91
CA ARG A 626 11.23 5.16 0.37
C ARG A 626 10.32 5.14 -0.86
N PRO A 627 9.57 6.23 -1.13
CA PRO A 627 8.69 6.33 -2.30
C PRO A 627 9.37 6.01 -3.64
N ASP A 628 10.64 6.40 -3.82
CA ASP A 628 11.43 6.21 -5.05
C ASP A 628 11.77 4.74 -5.35
N VAL A 629 11.65 3.87 -4.36
CA VAL A 629 11.93 2.42 -4.44
C VAL A 629 10.64 1.61 -4.51
N TRP A 630 9.63 2.01 -3.74
CA TRP A 630 8.44 1.21 -3.45
C TRP A 630 7.70 0.72 -4.70
N ILE A 631 7.32 1.64 -5.61
CA ILE A 631 6.55 1.30 -6.82
C ILE A 631 7.42 0.52 -7.82
N LYS A 632 8.65 1.00 -8.06
CA LYS A 632 9.59 0.37 -9.01
C LYS A 632 9.88 -1.09 -8.63
N PHE A 633 10.01 -1.37 -7.33
CA PHE A 633 10.27 -2.72 -6.84
C PHE A 633 9.12 -3.67 -7.18
N ARG A 634 7.87 -3.26 -6.88
CA ARG A 634 6.67 -4.06 -7.20
C ARG A 634 6.54 -4.33 -8.69
N GLU A 635 6.74 -3.32 -9.52
CA GLU A 635 6.61 -3.43 -10.98
C GLU A 635 7.67 -4.34 -11.61
N ARG A 636 8.93 -4.20 -11.17
CA ARG A 636 10.05 -5.00 -11.70
C ARG A 636 9.93 -6.46 -11.31
N PHE A 637 9.63 -6.75 -10.04
CA PHE A 637 9.72 -8.10 -9.48
C PHE A 637 8.36 -8.80 -9.29
N ASP A 638 7.25 -8.17 -9.67
CA ASP A 638 5.91 -8.76 -9.53
C ASP A 638 5.57 -9.19 -8.10
N VAL A 639 5.86 -8.31 -7.14
CA VAL A 639 5.56 -8.53 -5.71
C VAL A 639 4.31 -7.70 -5.33
N PRO A 640 3.11 -8.32 -5.22
CA PRO A 640 1.86 -7.56 -5.09
C PRO A 640 1.58 -7.07 -3.67
N GLU A 641 2.13 -7.71 -2.63
CA GLU A 641 1.91 -7.36 -1.22
C GLU A 641 3.18 -6.82 -0.55
N VAL A 642 3.09 -5.66 0.10
CA VAL A 642 4.21 -5.06 0.86
C VAL A 642 3.75 -4.85 2.31
N ALA A 643 4.38 -5.56 3.23
CA ALA A 643 4.14 -5.44 4.66
C ALA A 643 5.33 -4.73 5.33
N GLU A 644 5.09 -3.65 6.04
CA GLU A 644 6.14 -2.84 6.63
C GLU A 644 5.87 -2.61 8.10
N PHE A 645 6.93 -2.63 8.90
CA PHE A 645 6.87 -2.23 10.30
C PHE A 645 7.80 -1.05 10.55
N PHE A 646 7.31 -0.13 11.37
CA PHE A 646 8.08 0.98 11.92
C PHE A 646 8.18 0.77 13.42
N ASN A 647 9.37 0.44 13.91
CA ASN A 647 9.62 0.17 15.32
C ASN A 647 11.11 0.37 15.61
N SER A 648 11.44 0.54 16.89
CA SER A 648 12.81 0.60 17.39
C SER A 648 13.15 -0.61 18.26
N SER A 649 14.43 -0.82 18.57
CA SER A 649 14.81 -1.90 19.50
C SER A 649 14.28 -1.67 20.91
N GLU A 650 13.93 -0.44 21.28
CA GLU A 650 13.34 -0.08 22.58
C GLU A 650 11.85 -0.45 22.70
N GLY A 651 11.10 -0.50 21.59
CA GLY A 651 9.77 -1.13 21.52
C GLY A 651 8.58 -0.34 22.06
N VAL A 652 8.76 0.92 22.46
CA VAL A 652 7.68 1.75 23.04
C VAL A 652 6.73 2.32 21.98
N PHE A 653 7.25 2.57 20.77
CA PHE A 653 6.49 3.09 19.63
C PHE A 653 6.56 2.11 18.47
N GLY A 654 5.41 1.77 17.90
CA GLY A 654 5.33 0.83 16.78
C GLY A 654 4.15 1.17 15.86
N LEU A 655 4.39 1.06 14.56
CA LEU A 655 3.36 1.12 13.53
C LEU A 655 3.54 -0.06 12.57
N ILE A 656 2.43 -0.50 11.96
CA ILE A 656 2.41 -1.53 10.94
C ILE A 656 1.66 -1.00 9.73
N ASN A 657 2.17 -1.31 8.54
CA ASN A 657 1.57 -1.08 7.25
C ASN A 657 1.46 -2.42 6.51
N TYR A 658 0.32 -2.68 5.87
CA TYR A 658 0.16 -3.83 4.99
C TYR A 658 -0.61 -3.39 3.75
N ALA A 659 0.12 -3.28 2.64
CA ALA A 659 -0.36 -2.70 1.41
C ALA A 659 -0.59 -3.77 0.34
N LYS A 660 -1.79 -3.72 -0.27
CA LYS A 660 -2.17 -4.45 -1.49
C LYS A 660 -2.64 -3.40 -2.51
N GLY A 661 -1.69 -2.81 -3.22
CA GLY A 661 -1.93 -1.63 -4.06
C GLY A 661 -1.50 -0.30 -3.43
N ASP A 662 -1.91 0.80 -4.05
CA ASP A 662 -1.14 2.05 -3.93
C ASP A 662 -1.61 2.99 -2.81
N TYR A 663 -2.77 2.73 -2.20
CA TYR A 663 -3.34 3.61 -1.16
C TYR A 663 -2.39 3.80 0.05
N LEU A 664 -1.71 2.72 0.44
CA LEU A 664 -0.75 2.68 1.55
C LEU A 664 0.71 2.63 1.08
N ALA A 665 0.96 2.94 -0.20
CA ALA A 665 2.31 3.02 -0.72
C ALA A 665 3.13 4.07 0.05
N ALA A 666 4.38 3.73 0.35
CA ALA A 666 5.34 4.56 1.08
C ALA A 666 4.87 5.08 2.47
N CYS A 667 3.84 4.45 3.04
CA CYS A 667 3.38 4.75 4.40
C CYS A 667 4.10 3.84 5.39
N VAL A 668 4.49 4.39 6.55
CA VAL A 668 5.10 3.59 7.63
C VAL A 668 4.08 3.07 8.64
N GLY A 669 2.81 3.42 8.47
CA GLY A 669 1.69 2.96 9.29
C GLY A 669 0.36 3.57 8.89
N HIS A 670 -0.73 2.98 9.38
CA HIS A 670 -2.07 3.51 9.15
C HIS A 670 -3.01 3.28 10.35
N HIS A 671 -3.65 4.33 10.84
CA HIS A 671 -4.70 4.25 11.87
C HIS A 671 -6.05 4.71 11.30
N GLY A 672 -7.13 3.95 11.52
CA GLY A 672 -8.48 4.45 11.29
C GLY A 672 -8.91 5.49 12.33
N LEU A 673 -10.16 5.94 12.27
CA LEU A 673 -10.68 7.01 13.12
C LEU A 673 -10.62 6.67 14.62
N LEU A 674 -10.89 5.42 15.01
CA LEU A 674 -10.93 5.02 16.41
C LEU A 674 -9.51 5.01 17.00
N ASN A 675 -8.55 4.41 16.29
CA ASN A 675 -7.16 4.38 16.70
C ASN A 675 -6.54 5.79 16.63
N ARG A 676 -6.89 6.62 15.65
CA ARG A 676 -6.49 8.04 15.63
C ARG A 676 -6.98 8.78 16.86
N ARG A 677 -8.23 8.55 17.30
CA ARG A 677 -8.79 9.18 18.51
C ARG A 677 -8.13 8.62 19.77
N ARG A 678 -7.96 7.30 19.85
CA ARG A 678 -7.31 6.60 20.97
C ARG A 678 -5.88 7.06 21.19
N PHE A 679 -5.09 7.15 20.11
CA PHE A 679 -3.68 7.52 20.18
C PHE A 679 -3.44 9.02 20.03
N HIS A 680 -4.49 9.86 19.94
CA HIS A 680 -4.38 11.31 19.71
C HIS A 680 -3.55 12.03 20.81
N ASN A 681 -3.66 11.57 22.06
CA ASN A 681 -2.91 12.12 23.18
C ASN A 681 -1.85 11.13 23.69
N ILE A 682 -1.54 10.10 22.89
CA ILE A 682 -0.52 9.12 23.21
C ILE A 682 0.66 9.32 22.26
N PHE A 683 0.44 9.34 20.94
CA PHE A 683 1.48 9.60 19.95
C PHE A 683 1.37 11.05 19.50
N VAL A 684 2.19 11.92 20.07
CA VAL A 684 2.08 13.37 19.87
C VAL A 684 3.31 13.90 19.15
N PRO A 685 3.15 14.63 18.02
CA PRO A 685 4.25 15.34 17.39
C PRO A 685 4.56 16.62 18.18
N VAL A 686 5.83 16.85 18.49
CA VAL A 686 6.33 18.07 19.14
C VAL A 686 7.39 18.77 18.30
N ALA A 687 7.48 20.09 18.49
CA ALA A 687 8.56 20.88 17.95
C ALA A 687 9.85 20.60 18.72
N ILE A 688 10.97 20.57 18.01
CA ILE A 688 12.30 20.32 18.56
C ILE A 688 13.16 21.56 18.30
N ASP A 689 13.98 21.91 19.28
CA ASP A 689 15.07 22.84 19.09
C ASP A 689 16.17 22.12 18.31
N GLU A 690 16.41 22.54 17.08
CA GLU A 690 17.27 21.81 16.14
C GLU A 690 18.77 21.93 16.46
N VAL A 691 19.16 22.87 17.33
CA VAL A 691 20.55 23.04 17.76
C VAL A 691 20.88 22.08 18.89
N THR A 692 20.00 22.04 19.90
CA THR A 692 20.19 21.24 21.10
C THR A 692 19.61 19.82 20.98
N GLY A 693 18.67 19.61 20.05
CA GLY A 693 17.86 18.39 19.94
C GLY A 693 16.85 18.24 21.09
N ALA A 694 16.65 19.27 21.92
CA ALA A 694 15.70 19.26 23.02
C ALA A 694 14.27 19.58 22.54
N ILE A 695 13.26 19.19 23.31
CA ILE A 695 11.89 19.58 23.00
C ILE A 695 11.74 21.09 23.16
N ALA A 696 11.26 21.77 22.13
CA ALA A 696 11.05 23.21 22.16
C ALA A 696 9.88 23.54 23.09
N ARG A 697 10.13 24.43 24.06
CA ARG A 697 9.20 24.76 25.14
C ARG A 697 8.88 26.26 25.17
N HIS A 698 7.66 26.59 25.60
CA HIS A 698 7.21 27.96 25.75
C HIS A 698 7.85 28.62 26.97
N THR A 699 8.44 29.80 26.80
CA THR A 699 9.27 30.46 27.82
C THR A 699 8.49 30.83 29.10
N LYS A 700 7.18 31.08 29.01
CA LYS A 700 6.36 31.44 30.19
C LYS A 700 5.79 30.24 30.95
N THR A 701 5.48 29.14 30.26
CA THR A 701 4.77 28.00 30.87
C THR A 701 5.68 26.79 31.08
N GLY A 702 6.81 26.72 30.38
CA GLY A 702 7.70 25.58 30.35
C GLY A 702 7.18 24.39 29.55
N PHE A 703 5.96 24.43 28.98
CA PHE A 703 5.37 23.33 28.22
C PHE A 703 5.81 23.28 26.77
N ALA A 704 5.80 22.08 26.19
CA ALA A 704 6.24 21.84 24.82
C ALA A 704 5.28 22.43 23.77
N TYR A 705 5.83 22.83 22.63
CA TYR A 705 5.03 23.20 21.46
C TYR A 705 4.53 21.93 20.74
N ARG A 706 3.25 21.61 20.92
CA ARG A 706 2.57 20.57 20.15
C ARG A 706 2.44 20.99 18.69
N GLN A 707 2.87 20.14 17.76
CA GLN A 707 2.65 20.36 16.33
C GLN A 707 1.32 19.76 15.87
N SER A 708 0.79 20.24 14.75
CA SER A 708 -0.30 19.53 14.06
C SER A 708 0.23 18.22 13.49
N TYR A 709 -0.63 17.20 13.38
CA TYR A 709 -0.25 15.92 12.77
C TYR A 709 0.19 16.05 11.32
N GLU A 710 -0.43 16.96 10.56
CA GLU A 710 -0.13 17.17 9.14
C GLU A 710 1.26 17.76 8.93
N LYS A 711 1.64 18.73 9.79
CA LYS A 711 2.99 19.29 9.80
C LYS A 711 4.01 18.28 10.33
N GLY A 712 3.63 17.52 11.35
CA GLY A 712 4.52 16.53 11.98
C GLY A 712 5.60 17.16 12.85
N GLY A 713 6.45 16.30 13.39
CA GLY A 713 7.52 16.63 14.34
C GLY A 713 8.02 15.35 15.02
N GLU A 714 8.89 15.48 16.03
CA GLU A 714 9.29 14.30 16.82
C GLU A 714 8.05 13.68 17.45
N ILE A 715 7.88 12.37 17.28
CA ILE A 715 6.82 11.66 17.97
C ILE A 715 7.27 11.34 19.40
N ILE A 716 6.55 11.86 20.38
CA ILE A 716 6.65 11.44 21.78
C ILE A 716 5.46 10.55 22.13
N VAL A 717 5.70 9.59 23.02
CA VAL A 717 4.72 8.58 23.47
C VAL A 717 4.36 8.81 24.93
N GLN A 718 3.09 9.09 25.23
CA GLN A 718 2.65 9.17 26.62
C GLN A 718 2.76 7.79 27.27
N ILE A 719 3.31 7.76 28.49
CA ILE A 719 3.44 6.55 29.30
C ILE A 719 3.03 6.85 30.74
N ASP A 720 2.54 5.83 31.43
CA ASP A 720 2.11 5.97 32.83
C ASP A 720 3.28 5.86 33.80
N ASN A 721 4.29 5.04 33.46
CA ASN A 721 5.48 4.85 34.26
C ASN A 721 6.69 4.42 33.39
N PRO A 722 7.93 4.58 33.89
CA PRO A 722 9.13 4.26 33.13
C PRO A 722 9.28 2.79 32.72
N ALA A 723 8.58 1.84 33.36
CA ALA A 723 8.69 0.41 33.02
C ALA A 723 8.14 0.07 31.62
N ALA A 724 7.47 1.03 30.95
CA ALA A 724 7.13 0.92 29.54
C ALA A 724 8.35 0.71 28.62
N PHE A 725 9.54 1.15 29.05
CA PHE A 725 10.81 0.81 28.43
C PHE A 725 11.67 0.07 29.44
N ALA A 726 12.08 -1.16 29.10
CA ALA A 726 12.93 -1.99 29.96
C ALA A 726 14.28 -1.33 30.31
N GLY A 727 14.71 -0.34 29.52
CA GLY A 727 15.96 0.38 29.69
C GLY A 727 17.11 -0.20 28.87
N TYR A 728 18.16 0.60 28.72
CA TYR A 728 19.44 0.12 28.21
C TYR A 728 20.16 -0.66 29.33
N HIS A 729 20.68 -1.83 28.97
CA HIS A 729 21.34 -2.71 29.93
C HIS A 729 22.53 -2.00 30.60
N ASN A 730 22.54 -1.99 31.94
CA ASN A 730 23.54 -1.32 32.78
C ASN A 730 23.82 0.15 32.38
N ASN A 731 22.82 0.87 31.85
CA ASN A 731 22.98 2.25 31.42
C ASN A 731 21.77 3.13 31.81
N PRO A 732 21.63 3.47 33.11
CA PRO A 732 20.51 4.27 33.61
C PRO A 732 20.52 5.69 33.06
N GLU A 733 21.69 6.29 32.80
CA GLU A 733 21.79 7.64 32.25
C GLU A 733 21.23 7.73 30.82
N ALA A 734 21.62 6.80 29.93
CA ALA A 734 21.06 6.74 28.59
C ALA A 734 19.56 6.40 28.61
N THR A 735 19.13 5.63 29.60
CA THR A 735 17.71 5.27 29.79
C THR A 735 16.90 6.49 30.22
N ALA A 736 17.38 7.28 31.19
CA ALA A 736 16.72 8.49 31.65
C ALA A 736 16.56 9.53 30.53
N LYS A 737 17.55 9.66 29.64
CA LYS A 737 17.51 10.55 28.46
C LYS A 737 16.39 10.23 27.46
N LYS A 738 15.77 9.05 27.54
CA LYS A 738 14.61 8.68 26.71
C LYS A 738 13.29 9.19 27.26
N PHE A 739 13.26 9.67 28.49
CA PHE A 739 12.04 10.17 29.10
C PHE A 739 12.08 11.69 29.25
N GLU A 740 10.93 12.30 29.07
CA GLU A 740 10.70 13.71 29.30
C GLU A 740 9.51 13.86 30.24
N SER A 741 9.62 14.77 31.22
CA SER A 741 8.54 15.03 32.17
C SER A 741 7.97 16.44 32.01
N SER A 742 6.76 16.65 32.51
CA SER A 742 6.09 17.96 32.50
C SER A 742 6.06 18.60 31.10
N VAL A 743 5.70 17.82 30.10
CA VAL A 743 5.66 18.20 28.68
C VAL A 743 4.43 19.05 28.39
N PHE A 744 3.23 18.55 28.70
CA PHE A 744 1.97 19.27 28.49
C PHE A 744 1.20 19.53 29.78
N LYS A 745 1.49 18.77 30.83
CA LYS A 745 0.96 18.97 32.18
C LYS A 745 2.05 18.67 33.19
N LYS A 746 2.15 19.47 34.26
CA LYS A 746 3.10 19.21 35.35
C LYS A 746 2.97 17.76 35.85
N GLY A 747 4.08 17.03 35.83
CA GLY A 747 4.18 15.63 36.27
C GLY A 747 3.73 14.57 35.27
N ASP A 748 3.29 14.93 34.06
CA ASP A 748 3.14 13.93 32.99
C ASP A 748 4.50 13.35 32.57
N LEU A 749 4.49 12.14 32.00
CA LEU A 749 5.69 11.41 31.59
C LEU A 749 5.54 10.93 30.15
N TRP A 750 6.59 11.17 29.37
CA TRP A 750 6.62 10.91 27.94
C TRP A 750 7.92 10.20 27.54
N TYR A 751 7.83 9.28 26.61
CA TYR A 751 8.97 8.64 25.96
C TYR A 751 9.29 9.35 24.63
N ARG A 752 10.57 9.63 24.39
CA ARG A 752 11.07 10.23 23.15
C ARG A 752 11.46 9.16 22.14
N SER A 753 10.75 9.09 21.01
CA SER A 753 11.08 8.13 19.94
C SER A 753 12.41 8.44 19.27
N GLY A 754 12.75 9.73 19.10
CA GLY A 754 13.86 10.17 18.27
C GLY A 754 13.54 10.15 16.77
N ASP A 755 12.27 9.96 16.38
CA ASP A 755 11.85 9.93 14.98
C ASP A 755 10.78 11.00 14.71
N ALA A 756 10.96 11.74 13.61
CA ALA A 756 10.00 12.72 13.13
C ALA A 756 9.04 12.09 12.13
N LEU A 757 7.74 12.17 12.40
CA LEU A 757 6.69 11.65 11.53
C LEU A 757 5.59 12.71 11.33
N ARG A 758 4.88 12.61 10.21
CA ARG A 758 3.59 13.27 10.00
C ARG A 758 2.49 12.24 9.81
N ARG A 759 1.25 12.65 10.09
CA ARG A 759 0.05 11.85 9.82
C ARG A 759 -1.00 12.68 9.10
N THR A 760 -1.53 12.15 8.01
CA THR A 760 -2.62 12.76 7.26
C THR A 760 -3.96 12.63 7.98
N ASN A 761 -4.95 13.42 7.54
CA ASN A 761 -6.31 13.38 8.10
C ASN A 761 -7.07 12.07 7.85
N ASP A 762 -6.65 11.26 6.87
CA ASP A 762 -7.16 9.91 6.65
C ASP A 762 -6.40 8.83 7.45
N GLY A 763 -5.26 9.17 8.07
CA GLY A 763 -4.61 8.34 9.08
C GLY A 763 -3.33 7.64 8.66
N ARG A 764 -2.82 7.94 7.46
CA ARG A 764 -1.54 7.44 6.95
C ARG A 764 -0.38 8.18 7.62
N TRP A 765 0.57 7.42 8.13
CA TRP A 765 1.80 7.92 8.73
C TRP A 765 2.93 7.90 7.72
N PHE A 766 3.68 9.01 7.67
CA PHE A 766 4.85 9.17 6.82
C PHE A 766 6.05 9.50 7.69
N PHE A 767 7.14 8.78 7.48
CA PHE A 767 8.42 9.11 8.07
C PHE A 767 8.96 10.39 7.44
N LEU A 768 9.40 11.34 8.28
CA LEU A 768 9.99 12.60 7.83
C LEU A 768 11.51 12.56 7.94
N ASP A 769 12.03 12.32 9.13
CA ASP A 769 13.47 12.19 9.35
C ASP A 769 13.75 11.58 10.73
N ARG A 770 15.01 11.23 10.96
CA ARG A 770 15.52 10.84 12.28
C ARG A 770 16.09 12.07 12.99
N LEU A 771 15.80 12.22 14.28
CA LEU A 771 16.44 13.29 15.06
C LEU A 771 17.96 13.10 15.05
N GLY A 772 18.66 14.16 14.62
CA GLY A 772 20.12 14.19 14.49
C GLY A 772 20.64 13.95 13.07
N ASP A 773 19.78 13.51 12.14
CA ASP A 773 20.12 13.44 10.70
C ASP A 773 19.79 14.76 9.98
N THR A 774 18.68 15.41 10.33
CA THR A 774 18.35 16.77 9.88
C THR A 774 19.48 17.74 10.20
N PHE A 775 19.69 18.72 9.33
CA PHE A 775 20.66 19.78 9.57
C PHE A 775 20.10 21.14 9.15
N ARG A 776 20.70 22.20 9.71
CA ARG A 776 20.26 23.58 9.48
C ARG A 776 21.24 24.31 8.57
N TRP A 777 20.76 24.91 7.50
CA TRP A 777 21.57 25.71 6.57
C TRP A 777 20.92 27.08 6.37
N LYS A 778 21.68 28.16 6.58
CA LYS A 778 21.21 29.55 6.45
C LYS A 778 19.90 29.83 7.21
N GLY A 779 19.79 29.28 8.42
CA GLY A 779 18.62 29.48 9.27
C GLY A 779 17.44 28.55 8.97
N GLU A 780 17.49 27.74 7.91
CA GLU A 780 16.42 26.86 7.44
C GLU A 780 16.74 25.38 7.66
N ASN A 781 15.70 24.55 7.82
CA ASN A 781 15.86 23.11 8.07
C ASN A 781 15.87 22.30 6.80
N VAL A 782 16.80 21.35 6.73
CA VAL A 782 16.94 20.43 5.62
C VAL A 782 16.64 19.02 6.10
N SER A 783 15.56 18.42 5.58
CA SER A 783 15.28 16.99 5.73
C SER A 783 16.22 16.20 4.83
N THR A 784 16.99 15.29 5.42
CA THR A 784 17.87 14.43 4.63
C THR A 784 17.08 13.41 3.81
N ALA A 785 15.89 13.03 4.27
CA ALA A 785 15.03 12.08 3.57
C ALA A 785 14.36 12.71 2.34
N GLU A 786 13.84 13.93 2.45
CA GLU A 786 13.22 14.67 1.35
C GLU A 786 14.22 14.90 0.21
N VAL A 787 15.43 15.36 0.56
CA VAL A 787 16.49 15.60 -0.41
C VAL A 787 16.92 14.28 -1.07
N ALA A 788 17.03 13.18 -0.30
CA ALA A 788 17.36 11.87 -0.84
C ALA A 788 16.30 11.38 -1.84
N GLU A 789 15.01 11.58 -1.54
CA GLU A 789 13.89 11.20 -2.42
C GLU A 789 13.92 11.97 -3.74
N VAL A 790 14.11 13.30 -3.69
CA VAL A 790 14.17 14.13 -4.91
C VAL A 790 15.34 13.70 -5.79
N LEU A 791 16.52 13.52 -5.21
CA LEU A 791 17.71 13.09 -5.97
C LEU A 791 17.57 11.65 -6.49
N GLY A 792 17.01 10.74 -5.69
CA GLY A 792 16.80 9.33 -6.07
C GLY A 792 15.81 9.14 -7.23
N ASN A 793 14.96 10.14 -7.50
CA ASN A 793 14.07 10.15 -8.65
C ASN A 793 14.72 10.63 -9.95
N TYR A 794 15.96 11.13 -9.92
CA TYR A 794 16.66 11.58 -11.12
C TYR A 794 17.33 10.40 -11.88
N PRO A 795 17.17 10.31 -13.22
CA PRO A 795 17.76 9.21 -14.00
C PRO A 795 19.28 9.06 -13.81
N GLY A 796 19.72 7.86 -13.45
CA GLY A 796 21.14 7.53 -13.25
C GLY A 796 21.64 7.66 -11.81
N VAL A 797 20.86 8.29 -10.92
CA VAL A 797 21.09 8.21 -9.47
C VAL A 797 20.53 6.88 -8.97
N VAL A 798 21.40 6.06 -8.38
CA VAL A 798 21.00 4.77 -7.81
C VAL A 798 20.84 4.89 -6.30
N GLU A 799 21.74 5.61 -5.63
CA GLU A 799 21.65 5.91 -4.19
C GLU A 799 21.99 7.38 -3.95
N ALA A 800 21.27 8.02 -3.03
CA ALA A 800 21.60 9.33 -2.49
C ALA A 800 21.59 9.28 -0.95
N ASN A 801 22.73 9.57 -0.34
CA ASN A 801 22.90 9.66 1.10
C ASN A 801 23.23 11.10 1.50
N ILE A 802 22.28 11.76 2.17
CA ILE A 802 22.32 13.20 2.45
C ILE A 802 22.81 13.46 3.86
N TYR A 803 23.73 14.41 3.98
CA TYR A 803 24.32 14.78 5.25
C TYR A 803 24.73 16.26 5.28
N GLY A 804 24.67 16.85 6.47
CA GLY A 804 25.10 18.23 6.70
C GLY A 804 26.58 18.31 7.06
N VAL A 805 27.34 19.10 6.29
CA VAL A 805 28.78 19.35 6.50
C VAL A 805 29.01 20.71 7.14
N GLN A 806 29.87 20.77 8.15
CA GLN A 806 30.27 22.05 8.72
C GLN A 806 31.39 22.63 7.86
N LEU A 807 31.19 23.85 7.36
CA LEU A 807 32.21 24.56 6.60
C LEU A 807 33.00 25.48 7.53
N PRO A 808 34.30 25.70 7.26
CA PRO A 808 35.08 26.70 7.97
C PRO A 808 34.37 28.06 7.91
N ASN A 809 34.27 28.72 9.06
CA ASN A 809 33.75 30.09 9.17
C ASN A 809 32.33 30.34 8.62
N HIS A 810 31.49 29.30 8.57
CA HIS A 810 30.07 29.42 8.21
C HIS A 810 29.18 28.86 9.31
N ASP A 811 28.09 29.55 9.59
CA ASP A 811 27.08 29.08 10.53
C ASP A 811 26.15 28.02 9.91
N GLY A 812 25.81 27.02 10.71
CA GLY A 812 25.03 25.87 10.27
C GLY A 812 25.86 24.81 9.54
N ARG A 813 25.18 23.97 8.76
CA ARG A 813 25.76 22.86 8.01
C ARG A 813 25.30 22.92 6.56
N ALA A 814 26.21 23.01 5.61
CA ALA A 814 25.89 22.96 4.19
C ALA A 814 25.42 21.57 3.79
N GLY A 815 24.48 21.48 2.86
CA GLY A 815 24.01 20.20 2.35
C GLY A 815 25.04 19.54 1.44
N CYS A 816 25.38 18.29 1.73
CA CYS A 816 26.15 17.41 0.86
C CYS A 816 25.35 16.13 0.57
N ALA A 817 25.40 15.66 -0.68
CA ALA A 817 24.82 14.40 -1.10
C ALA A 817 25.91 13.45 -1.59
N ALA A 818 26.13 12.35 -0.89
CA ALA A 818 26.92 11.23 -1.41
C ALA A 818 26.03 10.42 -2.37
N ILE A 819 26.40 10.38 -3.64
CA ILE A 819 25.62 9.77 -4.71
C ILE A 819 26.38 8.60 -5.32
N TYR A 820 25.75 7.43 -5.36
CA TYR A 820 26.19 6.33 -6.21
C TYR A 820 25.44 6.39 -7.54
N LEU A 821 26.19 6.46 -8.63
CA LEU A 821 25.66 6.52 -9.99
C LEU A 821 25.63 5.15 -10.63
N ASP A 822 24.66 4.94 -11.50
CA ASP A 822 24.60 3.78 -12.39
C ASP A 822 25.92 3.70 -13.19
N PRO A 823 26.71 2.61 -13.07
CA PRO A 823 27.99 2.48 -13.76
C PRO A 823 27.88 2.69 -15.27
N SER A 824 26.75 2.30 -15.88
CA SER A 824 26.51 2.47 -17.33
C SER A 824 26.28 3.93 -17.75
N LYS A 825 25.90 4.80 -16.81
CA LYS A 825 25.60 6.22 -17.05
C LYS A 825 26.62 7.17 -16.43
N LYS A 826 27.56 6.67 -15.62
CA LYS A 826 28.53 7.46 -14.87
C LYS A 826 29.33 8.43 -15.75
N ALA A 827 29.73 8.01 -16.95
CA ALA A 827 30.55 8.82 -17.87
C ALA A 827 29.76 9.95 -18.56
N THR A 828 28.44 9.81 -18.70
CA THR A 828 27.56 10.74 -19.43
C THR A 828 26.52 11.40 -18.51
N PHE A 829 26.74 11.34 -17.19
CA PHE A 829 25.78 11.82 -16.21
C PHE A 829 25.57 13.34 -16.32
N ASP A 830 24.32 13.76 -16.51
CA ASP A 830 23.95 15.16 -16.67
C ASP A 830 23.79 15.86 -15.31
N PHE A 831 24.90 16.46 -14.84
CA PHE A 831 24.95 17.23 -13.60
C PHE A 831 24.11 18.52 -13.64
N ALA A 832 24.00 19.16 -14.81
CA ALA A 832 23.19 20.37 -14.97
C ALA A 832 21.70 20.04 -14.86
N GLY A 833 21.28 18.95 -15.51
CA GLY A 833 19.93 18.39 -15.38
C GLY A 833 19.59 17.97 -13.95
N LEU A 834 20.53 17.34 -13.22
CA LEU A 834 20.32 16.99 -11.81
C LEU A 834 20.10 18.25 -10.95
N LEU A 835 20.90 19.30 -11.14
CA LEU A 835 20.74 20.55 -10.39
C LEU A 835 19.40 21.24 -10.73
N LYS A 836 19.02 21.26 -12.01
CA LYS A 836 17.72 21.80 -12.45
C LYS A 836 16.56 21.03 -11.84
N HIS A 837 16.61 19.70 -11.85
CA HIS A 837 15.64 18.82 -11.20
C HIS A 837 15.54 19.13 -9.70
N SER A 838 16.69 19.18 -9.00
CA SER A 838 16.75 19.48 -7.57
C SER A 838 16.12 20.84 -7.24
N ARG A 839 16.41 21.89 -8.00
CA ARG A 839 15.83 23.23 -7.81
C ARG A 839 14.35 23.34 -8.14
N THR A 840 13.83 22.41 -8.95
CA THR A 840 12.40 22.37 -9.29
C THR A 840 11.58 21.82 -8.12
N TYR A 841 12.11 20.85 -7.39
CA TYR A 841 11.37 20.11 -6.36
C TYR A 841 11.82 20.39 -4.92
N LEU A 842 12.97 21.03 -4.70
CA LEU A 842 13.45 21.41 -3.37
C LEU A 842 13.50 22.93 -3.21
N PRO A 843 13.25 23.46 -2.00
CA PRO A 843 13.55 24.84 -1.69
C PRO A 843 15.06 25.11 -1.81
N LYS A 844 15.43 26.35 -2.16
CA LYS A 844 16.82 26.76 -2.46
C LYS A 844 17.83 26.35 -1.38
N TYR A 845 17.44 26.41 -0.10
CA TYR A 845 18.31 26.07 1.02
C TYR A 845 18.55 24.56 1.20
N ALA A 846 17.66 23.70 0.67
CA ALA A 846 17.73 22.25 0.79
C ALA A 846 18.48 21.58 -0.37
N VAL A 847 18.64 22.29 -1.50
CA VAL A 847 19.45 21.82 -2.64
C VAL A 847 20.89 21.61 -2.18
N PRO A 848 21.46 20.40 -2.30
CA PRO A 848 22.84 20.15 -1.88
C PRO A 848 23.82 21.05 -2.60
N LEU A 849 24.64 21.78 -1.83
CA LEU A 849 25.71 22.60 -2.37
C LEU A 849 26.85 21.73 -2.91
N PHE A 850 27.07 20.58 -2.28
CA PHE A 850 28.10 19.63 -2.64
C PHE A 850 27.48 18.28 -3.04
N LEU A 851 28.08 17.64 -4.06
CA LEU A 851 27.84 16.25 -4.39
C LEU A 851 29.14 15.48 -4.22
N ARG A 852 29.07 14.31 -3.61
CA ARG A 852 30.19 13.37 -3.53
C ARG A 852 29.83 12.12 -4.32
N ILE A 853 30.43 11.93 -5.49
CA ILE A 853 30.22 10.73 -6.29
C ILE A 853 31.05 9.61 -5.69
N VAL A 854 30.37 8.67 -5.03
CA VAL A 854 31.03 7.55 -4.36
C VAL A 854 31.35 6.43 -5.35
N SER A 855 32.50 5.79 -5.16
CA SER A 855 32.97 4.67 -5.99
C SER A 855 32.23 3.37 -5.72
N GLU A 856 31.74 3.19 -4.49
CA GLU A 856 31.03 2.00 -4.01
C GLU A 856 29.84 2.39 -3.13
N MET A 857 28.75 1.62 -3.21
CA MET A 857 27.68 1.69 -2.21
C MET A 857 28.24 1.15 -0.90
N THR A 858 28.15 1.93 0.18
CA THR A 858 28.69 1.51 1.50
C THR A 858 27.56 1.14 2.45
N PRO A 859 27.02 -0.10 2.41
CA PRO A 859 26.13 -0.57 3.46
C PRO A 859 26.88 -0.68 4.79
N ILE A 860 26.22 -0.40 5.92
CA ILE A 860 26.69 -0.94 7.20
C ILE A 860 26.36 -2.43 7.28
N HIS A 861 27.00 -3.15 8.22
CA HIS A 861 26.80 -4.57 8.52
C HIS A 861 25.34 -5.08 8.61
N ASN A 862 24.36 -4.20 8.78
CA ASN A 862 22.93 -4.51 8.83
C ASN A 862 22.16 -4.11 7.55
N ASN A 863 22.88 -3.81 6.47
CA ASN A 863 22.38 -3.33 5.18
C ASN A 863 21.57 -2.02 5.30
N LYS A 864 22.06 -1.03 6.06
CA LYS A 864 21.53 0.35 6.11
C LYS A 864 22.60 1.37 5.69
N GLN A 865 22.21 2.63 5.43
CA GLN A 865 23.14 3.70 5.05
C GLN A 865 24.05 4.12 6.22
N ASN A 866 25.35 4.34 5.97
CA ASN A 866 26.30 4.87 6.96
C ASN A 866 26.59 6.37 6.76
N LYS A 867 25.98 7.24 7.58
CA LYS A 867 26.20 8.70 7.48
C LYS A 867 27.39 9.22 8.29
N VAL A 868 27.83 8.51 9.32
CA VAL A 868 28.80 9.04 10.29
C VAL A 868 30.18 9.30 9.66
N PRO A 869 30.78 8.35 8.90
CA PRO A 869 32.05 8.61 8.23
C PRO A 869 31.95 9.79 7.25
N LEU A 870 30.92 9.81 6.40
CA LEU A 870 30.68 10.89 5.45
C LEU A 870 30.60 12.27 6.11
N ARG A 871 29.92 12.37 7.26
CA ARG A 871 29.83 13.61 8.06
C ARG A 871 31.17 14.04 8.64
N ASN A 872 31.97 13.09 9.12
CA ASN A 872 33.26 13.37 9.75
C ASN A 872 34.32 13.76 8.71
N GLU A 873 34.30 13.12 7.54
CA GLU A 873 35.15 13.48 6.40
C GLU A 873 34.73 14.83 5.79
N GLY A 874 33.42 15.08 5.75
CA GLY A 874 32.86 16.35 5.29
C GLY A 874 33.07 16.57 3.79
N VAL A 875 33.65 17.72 3.45
CA VAL A 875 34.03 18.14 2.08
C VAL A 875 35.54 18.43 1.99
N ASP A 876 36.30 17.94 2.96
CA ASP A 876 37.75 18.09 3.02
C ASP A 876 38.39 17.03 2.10
N ILE A 877 38.97 17.48 0.98
CA ILE A 877 39.47 16.60 -0.10
C ILE A 877 40.57 15.64 0.41
N GLU A 878 41.28 16.01 1.48
CA GLU A 878 42.31 15.15 2.07
C GLU A 878 41.74 14.04 2.97
N LYS A 879 40.47 14.15 3.38
CA LYS A 879 39.81 13.17 4.25
C LYS A 879 38.88 12.22 3.50
N ILE A 880 38.44 12.58 2.30
CA ILE A 880 37.58 11.71 1.49
C ILE A 880 38.36 10.50 0.94
N LYS A 881 37.66 9.40 0.65
CA LYS A 881 38.26 8.23 -0.01
C LYS A 881 38.83 8.65 -1.37
N ALA A 882 40.02 8.12 -1.72
CA ALA A 882 40.74 8.50 -2.93
C ALA A 882 39.96 8.29 -4.23
N ASP A 883 39.07 7.30 -4.28
CA ASP A 883 38.27 6.98 -5.47
C ASP A 883 36.95 7.76 -5.55
N ASP A 884 36.60 8.51 -4.50
CA ASP A 884 35.43 9.38 -4.51
C ASP A 884 35.78 10.73 -5.14
N LYS A 885 34.81 11.31 -5.85
CA LYS A 885 34.95 12.64 -6.45
C LYS A 885 33.99 13.63 -5.84
N LEU A 886 34.50 14.79 -5.44
CA LEU A 886 33.70 15.85 -4.85
C LEU A 886 33.38 16.92 -5.89
N PHE A 887 32.14 17.37 -5.90
CA PHE A 887 31.61 18.39 -6.79
C PHE A 887 30.86 19.44 -5.99
N TRP A 888 30.72 20.63 -6.53
CA TRP A 888 29.93 21.72 -5.97
C TRP A 888 29.25 22.53 -7.07
N ILE A 889 28.22 23.29 -6.71
CA ILE A 889 27.54 24.17 -7.67
C ILE A 889 28.51 25.28 -8.11
N ASN A 890 28.72 25.41 -9.42
CA ASN A 890 29.61 26.42 -10.00
C ASN A 890 29.18 27.85 -9.63
N ARG A 891 30.06 28.83 -9.89
CA ARG A 891 29.84 30.25 -9.53
C ARG A 891 29.48 30.41 -8.05
N ASN A 892 30.26 29.77 -7.18
CA ASN A 892 30.15 29.84 -5.71
C ASN A 892 28.73 29.54 -5.18
N GLY A 893 28.09 28.48 -5.68
CA GLY A 893 26.76 28.08 -5.21
C GLY A 893 25.58 28.63 -6.01
N THR A 894 25.81 29.47 -7.05
CA THR A 894 24.73 30.20 -7.75
C THR A 894 24.54 29.84 -9.21
N GLY A 895 25.47 29.11 -9.83
CA GLY A 895 25.37 28.76 -11.24
C GLY A 895 24.40 27.61 -11.50
N ASP A 896 24.52 26.98 -12.66
CA ASP A 896 23.54 26.09 -13.29
C ASP A 896 24.01 24.64 -13.47
N THR A 897 25.21 24.30 -12.98
CA THR A 897 25.71 22.92 -12.97
C THR A 897 26.60 22.65 -11.76
N TYR A 898 26.81 21.36 -11.46
CA TYR A 898 27.88 20.93 -10.57
C TYR A 898 29.21 20.82 -11.35
N VAL A 899 30.30 21.24 -10.73
CA VAL A 899 31.69 21.12 -11.23
C VAL A 899 32.57 20.50 -10.14
N GLU A 900 33.66 19.87 -10.52
CA GLU A 900 34.57 19.22 -9.57
C GLU A 900 35.14 20.25 -8.58
N PHE A 901 35.12 19.90 -7.28
CA PHE A 901 35.59 20.73 -6.19
C PHE A 901 37.08 20.46 -5.94
N GLN A 902 37.89 21.50 -6.03
CA GLN A 902 39.35 21.42 -6.08
C GLN A 902 40.00 21.87 -4.77
N LYS A 903 41.28 21.49 -4.58
CA LYS A 903 42.01 21.73 -3.32
C LYS A 903 42.19 23.23 -3.01
N ASP A 904 42.48 24.02 -4.03
CA ASP A 904 42.56 25.49 -3.94
C ASP A 904 41.24 26.10 -3.43
N GLN A 905 40.09 25.61 -3.91
CA GLN A 905 38.77 26.08 -3.48
C GLN A 905 38.46 25.76 -2.00
N TRP A 906 39.00 24.65 -1.48
CA TRP A 906 38.92 24.33 -0.06
C TRP A 906 39.77 25.28 0.80
N GLU A 907 40.99 25.60 0.35
CA GLU A 907 41.84 26.58 1.02
C GLU A 907 41.24 27.99 0.96
N ASP A 908 40.62 28.37 -0.15
CA ASP A 908 39.90 29.64 -0.29
C ASP A 908 38.72 29.76 0.70
N LEU A 909 37.99 28.67 0.95
CA LEU A 909 36.93 28.60 1.94
C LEU A 909 37.46 28.74 3.38
N LYS A 910 38.62 28.17 3.69
CA LYS A 910 39.30 28.38 5.00
C LYS A 910 39.74 29.83 5.18
N ASN A 911 40.21 30.46 4.10
CA ASN A 911 40.82 31.80 4.11
C ASN A 911 39.82 32.96 3.87
N HIS A 912 38.50 32.71 3.86
CA HIS A 912 37.45 33.71 3.57
C HIS A 912 37.51 34.36 2.16
N LEU A 913 38.19 33.74 1.21
CA LEU A 913 38.35 34.29 -0.15
C LEU A 913 37.09 34.05 -1.03
N VAL A 914 36.20 33.16 -0.61
CA VAL A 914 34.94 32.83 -1.30
C VAL A 914 33.75 33.00 -0.37
N ALA A 915 32.82 33.90 -0.73
CA ALA A 915 31.54 34.07 -0.05
C ALA A 915 30.42 33.32 -0.80
N LEU A 916 29.79 32.33 -0.15
CA LEU A 916 28.60 31.64 -0.65
C LEU A 916 27.36 32.56 -0.51
N ARG A 917 27.14 33.46 -1.48
CA ARG A 917 26.20 34.61 -1.36
C ARG A 917 24.79 34.26 -0.88
N ASP A 918 24.30 35.12 0.01
CA ASP A 918 22.92 35.31 0.43
C ASP A 918 22.19 36.21 -0.60
N THR A 919 20.92 35.92 -0.90
CA THR A 919 20.03 36.85 -1.62
C THR A 919 18.88 37.19 -0.68
N SER A 920 19.21 37.75 0.47
CA SER A 920 18.39 38.73 1.15
C SER A 920 19.03 40.09 0.85
N GLY A 921 18.23 41.05 0.41
CA GLY A 921 18.73 42.31 -0.12
C GLY A 921 19.60 43.08 0.89
N THR A 922 20.52 43.87 0.33
CA THR A 922 21.42 44.86 0.97
C THR A 922 22.78 44.32 1.42
N ILE A 923 23.80 44.47 0.55
CA ILE A 923 25.20 44.61 0.97
C ILE A 923 25.73 45.92 0.39
N GLU A 924 25.60 46.99 1.16
CA GLU A 924 26.60 48.05 1.22
C GLU A 924 27.77 47.50 2.03
N TYR A 925 28.90 47.25 1.38
CA TYR A 925 30.26 47.44 1.89
C TYR A 925 31.21 46.72 0.94
N ILE A 926 31.85 47.50 0.06
CA ILE A 926 33.24 47.39 -0.45
C ILE A 926 33.36 48.51 -1.49
N TRP A 927 33.49 49.74 -1.00
CA TRP A 927 33.94 50.93 -1.76
C TRP A 927 34.68 51.92 -0.84
N ARG A 928 35.41 51.40 0.16
CA ARG A 928 36.09 52.25 1.17
C ARG A 928 37.54 51.88 1.50
N ILE A 929 38.23 51.19 0.58
CA ILE A 929 39.69 50.91 0.71
C ILE A 929 40.49 51.27 -0.57
N ILE A 930 39.87 51.78 -1.64
CA ILE A 930 40.60 52.19 -2.87
C ILE A 930 40.16 53.58 -3.36
N SER A 931 40.09 54.57 -2.46
CA SER A 931 39.93 55.98 -2.84
C SER A 931 40.53 56.98 -1.84
N PHE A 932 41.54 56.58 -1.05
CA PHE A 932 42.23 57.51 -0.13
C PHE A 932 43.75 57.56 -0.29
N THR A 933 44.25 57.24 -1.48
CA THR A 933 45.61 57.60 -1.91
C THR A 933 45.56 57.82 -3.41
N ILE A 934 45.99 59.01 -3.86
CA ILE A 934 45.96 59.54 -5.24
C ILE A 934 44.65 60.28 -5.60
N PHE A 935 44.43 61.44 -4.97
CA PHE A 935 44.17 62.71 -5.67
C PHE A 935 44.33 63.86 -4.65
N SER A 936 45.58 64.04 -4.19
CA SER A 936 46.14 65.38 -4.06
C SER A 936 46.91 65.59 -5.36
N ILE A 937 46.30 66.28 -6.31
CA ILE A 937 46.86 67.00 -7.47
C ILE A 937 45.64 67.61 -8.21
N TYR A 938 45.54 68.93 -8.10
CA TYR A 938 44.61 69.88 -8.73
C TYR A 938 43.19 70.07 -8.16
N GLU A 939 43.09 71.18 -7.41
CA GLU A 939 41.97 72.12 -7.14
C GLU A 939 40.65 71.62 -6.54
#